data_AF-A0A2V9Y9F6-F1
#
_entry.id   AF-A0A2V9Y9F6-F1
#
_cell.length_a   1.000
_cell.length_b   1.000
_cell.length_c   1.000
_cell.angle_alpha   90.00
_cell.angle_beta   90.00
_cell.angle_gamma   90.00
#
_symmetry.space_group_name_H-M   'P 1'
#
loop_
_entity.id
_entity.type
_entity.pdbx_description
1 polymer ?
#
loop_
_entity_poly.entity_id
_entity_poly.type
_entity_poly.pdbx_seq_one_letter_code
_entity_poly.pdbx_strand_id
1 'polypeptide(L)'
;MRKLCNFSFSIVILTASLVCAVWAPALQAEKSNLAGLLASGQTQSASASATSSNPVKLSAVDAVIQQAIADNNIPGAVVVVGHDGKVIYRKAYGHRSLEPKRELMTLDTIFDLASLTKVIATTTAVMQLMEQGKVRMNDPVAKYIPEFAQNGKDDITIRQLLTHYSGLAPDLDLETAWEGKQTAYQLACVMPPETTPGSGFVYSDINFIMLGALVEKVSGETLDAYTAQHIFTPLKMTHTRYVPPAAWRAKIAPTQYDEKEKMLHGVVHDPTARRMGGVAGHAGLFSTGDDLAKFAQALLDGGDGILSPEAVAKMTSPEQPPSAPVLRGFGWDIDSPFSSNRGDLFPVGSFGHTGFTGTSIWIDPTTHAYVILLTNSVHPRGKGNAIGLRSKVATEVAAALSLTADEKEELRWKSITGYNEAFSAARRMSARNGTVKTGIDVLEEHGFDVLKPSGGAPEAKRHIGLVTNQTGVDASGKRTIDVLAAAPGVSLDAIFSPEHGVTGTLDTTDINNSKDAATGVSVYSVYGGSDAARRPPPEVLRSLDAIVFDIQDAGVRYYTYETTLGYFLESAAKAGIEIFVLDRPNPITGSFVQGPPADAGHESFTNYWTVPVRHGMTMGELAKMFNTERGINAKLTVVPMDGWQRGDWFDSTGLTWVNPSPNLRSVTEATLYPGVGLIEGTNVSVGRGTDTPFELVGAPWMKSRELAAYLNGRGIAGVRFVATTFTPTSSNYSSQACQGVNIIITDRNGFDAPELGIELAAALHKLYAADFKIDKMQGLLVNQSAYDALMAGQDPRRVSQEWMDELQKFGKVREKYLIYK
;
A
#
# COMPACT_ATOMS: atom_id res chain seq x y z
N MET A 1 -44.59 10.83 18.52
CA MET A 1 -45.46 12.02 18.37
C MET A 1 -45.35 12.91 19.61
N ARG A 2 -45.14 14.23 19.37
CA ARG A 2 -45.72 15.43 20.05
C ARG A 2 -45.45 15.66 21.55
N LYS A 3 -44.75 16.75 21.96
CA LYS A 3 -45.15 18.22 22.04
C LYS A 3 -45.98 18.50 23.32
N LEU A 4 -45.98 19.64 24.05
CA LEU A 4 -45.52 21.06 23.91
C LEU A 4 -44.92 21.59 25.25
N CYS A 5 -44.57 22.88 25.50
CA CYS A 5 -43.62 23.85 24.87
C CYS A 5 -43.66 25.24 25.60
N ASN A 6 -42.59 26.06 25.47
CA ASN A 6 -42.50 27.54 25.54
C ASN A 6 -42.27 28.33 26.87
N PHE A 7 -41.75 29.57 26.68
CA PHE A 7 -41.58 30.76 27.57
C PHE A 7 -40.43 30.73 28.62
N SER A 8 -39.71 31.83 28.97
CA SER A 8 -39.40 33.12 28.28
C SER A 8 -38.38 34.01 29.05
N PHE A 9 -37.72 34.95 28.35
CA PHE A 9 -37.20 36.29 28.78
C PHE A 9 -36.24 36.51 29.99
N SER A 10 -35.01 36.97 29.65
CA SER A 10 -34.32 38.24 30.04
C SER A 10 -34.16 38.75 31.50
N ILE A 11 -32.92 39.24 31.83
CA ILE A 11 -32.48 40.38 32.72
C ILE A 11 -31.12 40.05 33.41
N VAL A 12 -30.17 40.96 33.76
CA VAL A 12 -29.61 42.20 33.15
C VAL A 12 -28.37 42.71 33.98
N ILE A 13 -27.29 43.14 33.30
CA ILE A 13 -26.26 44.22 33.57
C ILE A 13 -25.58 44.41 34.97
N LEU A 14 -24.23 44.50 35.00
CA LEU A 14 -23.36 45.68 35.36
C LEU A 14 -21.87 45.22 35.39
N THR A 15 -20.82 45.95 34.95
CA THR A 15 -20.36 47.37 35.04
C THR A 15 -19.65 47.78 33.71
N ALA A 16 -19.66 49.01 33.14
CA ALA A 16 -19.42 50.40 33.58
C ALA A 16 -17.92 50.76 33.82
N SER A 17 -17.27 51.84 33.32
CA SER A 17 -17.60 52.90 32.32
C SER A 17 -16.35 53.77 31.98
N LEU A 18 -16.29 54.41 30.79
CA LEU A 18 -15.69 55.72 30.36
C LEU A 18 -15.20 55.65 28.88
N VAL A 19 -15.19 56.65 27.99
CA VAL A 19 -16.06 57.78 27.56
C VAL A 19 -15.25 58.61 26.53
N CYS A 20 -15.75 58.75 25.28
CA CYS A 20 -15.54 59.81 24.25
C CYS A 20 -14.10 60.32 23.85
N ALA A 21 -13.86 61.06 22.75
CA ALA A 21 -14.35 61.10 21.35
C ALA A 21 -13.66 62.29 20.61
N VAL A 22 -13.12 62.15 19.37
CA VAL A 22 -12.62 63.28 18.52
C VAL A 22 -12.84 63.02 17.01
N TRP A 23 -12.95 64.10 16.22
CA TRP A 23 -13.35 64.19 14.79
C TRP A 23 -12.29 63.82 13.71
N ALA A 24 -12.72 63.78 12.43
CA ALA A 24 -11.95 63.60 11.17
C ALA A 24 -11.83 64.95 10.37
N PRO A 25 -11.54 65.08 9.04
CA PRO A 25 -10.99 64.18 7.98
C PRO A 25 -9.96 64.89 7.00
N ALA A 26 -9.86 64.41 5.74
CA ALA A 26 -9.27 65.00 4.49
C ALA A 26 -7.83 64.52 4.09
N LEU A 27 -7.41 64.42 2.81
CA LEU A 27 -7.64 65.21 1.58
C LEU A 27 -7.57 64.37 0.27
N GLN A 28 -7.92 64.96 -0.89
CA GLN A 28 -7.91 64.32 -2.22
C GLN A 28 -7.47 65.28 -3.35
N ALA A 29 -6.66 64.77 -4.29
CA ALA A 29 -6.37 65.26 -5.67
C ALA A 29 -5.63 66.60 -5.93
N GLU A 30 -4.73 66.56 -6.93
CA GLU A 30 -4.28 67.72 -7.73
C GLU A 30 -4.12 67.30 -9.21
N LYS A 31 -4.10 68.27 -10.17
CA LYS A 31 -4.36 68.04 -11.61
C LYS A 31 -3.40 68.76 -12.58
N SER A 32 -2.90 68.00 -13.58
CA SER A 32 -2.71 68.32 -15.02
C SER A 32 -2.12 69.66 -15.53
N ASN A 33 -1.16 69.57 -16.49
CA ASN A 33 -1.11 70.20 -17.85
C ASN A 33 0.33 70.50 -18.33
N LEU A 34 0.68 70.67 -19.63
CA LEU A 34 0.25 70.08 -20.92
C LEU A 34 1.28 70.54 -22.02
N ALA A 35 1.37 69.82 -23.16
CA ALA A 35 2.06 70.17 -24.42
C ALA A 35 3.59 69.98 -24.55
N GLY A 36 4.02 69.41 -25.70
CA GLY A 36 5.43 69.17 -26.04
C GLY A 36 5.66 68.21 -27.22
N LEU A 37 5.11 68.52 -28.40
CA LEU A 37 5.38 67.76 -29.63
C LEU A 37 6.72 68.24 -30.24
N LEU A 38 7.68 67.32 -30.52
CA LEU A 38 8.48 67.24 -31.77
C LEU A 38 9.71 66.31 -31.68
N ALA A 39 9.70 65.27 -32.52
CA ALA A 39 10.80 64.53 -33.16
C ALA A 39 12.25 64.57 -32.61
N SER A 40 12.79 63.39 -32.25
CA SER A 40 13.75 62.63 -33.09
C SER A 40 14.37 61.44 -32.33
N GLY A 41 14.90 60.43 -33.06
CA GLY A 41 15.79 59.41 -32.48
C GLY A 41 15.18 58.01 -32.27
N GLN A 42 15.54 57.08 -33.16
CA GLN A 42 15.14 55.67 -33.20
C GLN A 42 15.36 54.86 -31.90
N THR A 43 14.42 53.98 -31.56
CA THR A 43 14.70 52.62 -31.03
C THR A 43 13.65 51.63 -31.54
N GLN A 44 14.07 50.40 -31.83
CA GLN A 44 13.23 49.37 -32.46
C GLN A 44 12.19 48.80 -31.49
N SER A 45 10.96 48.62 -31.96
CA SER A 45 9.94 47.82 -31.27
C SER A 45 10.22 46.33 -31.45
N ALA A 46 10.70 45.65 -30.40
CA ALA A 46 10.63 44.20 -30.34
C ALA A 46 9.17 43.80 -30.05
N SER A 47 8.52 43.15 -31.01
CA SER A 47 7.18 42.59 -30.84
C SER A 47 7.22 41.49 -29.78
N ALA A 48 6.39 41.60 -28.74
CA ALA A 48 6.15 40.49 -27.82
C ALA A 48 5.55 39.31 -28.59
N SER A 49 6.33 38.24 -28.78
CA SER A 49 5.85 37.01 -29.40
C SER A 49 4.85 36.35 -28.46
N ALA A 50 3.59 36.24 -28.89
CA ALA A 50 2.65 35.32 -28.28
C ALA A 50 3.27 33.91 -28.30
N THR A 51 3.32 33.25 -27.15
CA THR A 51 3.76 31.86 -27.02
C THR A 51 2.77 30.97 -27.77
N SER A 52 3.10 30.63 -29.01
CA SER A 52 2.33 29.70 -29.82
C SER A 52 2.42 28.30 -29.22
N SER A 53 1.38 27.87 -28.50
CA SER A 53 1.20 26.48 -28.11
C SER A 53 1.16 25.62 -29.37
N ASN A 54 2.17 24.77 -29.56
CA ASN A 54 2.15 23.80 -30.65
C ASN A 54 0.93 22.88 -30.47
N PRO A 55 0.07 22.71 -31.47
CA PRO A 55 -1.05 21.78 -31.36
C PRO A 55 -0.50 20.36 -31.22
N VAL A 56 -0.98 19.65 -30.20
CA VAL A 56 -0.58 18.26 -29.88
C VAL A 56 -0.85 17.36 -31.09
N LYS A 57 0.22 16.85 -31.72
CA LYS A 57 0.14 16.09 -32.98
C LYS A 57 -0.13 14.61 -32.75
N LEU A 58 -1.39 14.26 -32.48
CA LEU A 58 -1.86 12.87 -32.35
C LEU A 58 -2.02 12.13 -33.70
N SER A 59 -1.18 12.46 -34.70
CA SER A 59 -1.17 11.78 -36.01
C SER A 59 -0.68 10.33 -35.94
N ALA A 60 0.04 9.95 -34.88
CA ALA A 60 0.39 8.56 -34.64
C ALA A 60 -0.84 7.72 -34.24
N VAL A 61 -1.76 8.28 -33.44
CA VAL A 61 -3.06 7.66 -33.12
C VAL A 61 -3.88 7.42 -34.40
N ASP A 62 -3.90 8.40 -35.32
CA ASP A 62 -4.54 8.22 -36.64
C ASP A 62 -4.02 6.96 -37.36
N ALA A 63 -2.70 6.79 -37.43
CA ALA A 63 -2.07 5.66 -38.11
C ALA A 63 -2.36 4.32 -37.41
N VAL A 64 -2.29 4.29 -36.06
CA VAL A 64 -2.57 3.10 -35.25
C VAL A 64 -4.01 2.60 -35.43
N ILE A 65 -5.00 3.50 -35.41
CA ILE A 65 -6.41 3.12 -35.63
C ILE A 65 -6.64 2.66 -37.08
N GLN A 66 -6.09 3.37 -38.07
CA GLN A 66 -6.28 3.00 -39.49
C GLN A 66 -5.64 1.66 -39.81
N GLN A 67 -4.46 1.35 -39.25
CA GLN A 67 -3.83 0.04 -39.41
C GLN A 67 -4.69 -1.08 -38.82
N ALA A 68 -5.26 -0.89 -37.63
CA ALA A 68 -6.13 -1.90 -37.02
C ALA A 68 -7.44 -2.13 -37.81
N ILE A 69 -7.92 -1.13 -38.55
CA ILE A 69 -9.04 -1.29 -39.50
C ILE A 69 -8.59 -2.04 -40.76
N ALA A 70 -7.41 -1.70 -41.32
CA ALA A 70 -6.86 -2.37 -42.50
C ALA A 70 -6.55 -3.85 -42.25
N ASP A 71 -6.06 -4.18 -41.06
CA ASP A 71 -5.81 -5.54 -40.59
C ASP A 71 -7.09 -6.32 -40.27
N ASN A 72 -8.27 -5.68 -40.32
CA ASN A 72 -9.57 -6.21 -39.90
C ASN A 72 -9.64 -6.61 -38.41
N ASN A 73 -8.75 -6.06 -37.57
CA ASN A 73 -8.81 -6.22 -36.12
C ASN A 73 -10.03 -5.51 -35.51
N ILE A 74 -10.48 -4.41 -36.15
CA ILE A 74 -11.70 -3.66 -35.79
C ILE A 74 -12.46 -3.18 -37.05
N PRO A 75 -13.80 -3.05 -37.02
CA PRO A 75 -14.57 -2.40 -38.10
C PRO A 75 -14.33 -0.89 -38.22
N GLY A 76 -14.06 -0.25 -37.08
CA GLY A 76 -14.03 1.19 -36.88
C GLY A 76 -13.85 1.51 -35.40
N ALA A 77 -13.72 2.79 -35.07
CA ALA A 77 -13.59 3.26 -33.69
C ALA A 77 -14.02 4.72 -33.52
N VAL A 78 -14.35 5.11 -32.28
CA VAL A 78 -14.36 6.49 -31.79
C VAL A 78 -13.26 6.61 -30.74
N VAL A 79 -12.37 7.60 -30.90
CA VAL A 79 -11.33 7.93 -29.92
C VAL A 79 -11.60 9.31 -29.35
N VAL A 80 -11.51 9.44 -28.03
CA VAL A 80 -11.57 10.71 -27.30
C VAL A 80 -10.40 10.77 -26.31
N VAL A 81 -9.68 11.89 -26.30
CA VAL A 81 -8.58 12.16 -25.36
C VAL A 81 -8.83 13.48 -24.66
N GLY A 82 -8.80 13.45 -23.33
CA GLY A 82 -8.78 14.63 -22.47
C GLY A 82 -7.40 14.90 -21.90
N HIS A 83 -7.09 16.17 -21.68
CA HIS A 83 -5.91 16.68 -20.96
C HIS A 83 -6.25 18.10 -20.47
N ASP A 84 -5.89 18.45 -19.24
CA ASP A 84 -6.09 19.79 -18.64
C ASP A 84 -7.52 20.34 -18.77
N GLY A 85 -8.51 19.52 -18.43
CA GLY A 85 -9.93 19.90 -18.47
C GLY A 85 -10.51 20.03 -19.88
N LYS A 86 -9.77 19.63 -20.93
CA LYS A 86 -10.14 19.84 -22.34
C LYS A 86 -10.04 18.56 -23.14
N VAL A 87 -11.03 18.32 -24.01
CA VAL A 87 -10.94 17.30 -25.05
C VAL A 87 -9.97 17.80 -26.14
N ILE A 88 -8.73 17.34 -26.09
CA ILE A 88 -7.67 17.72 -27.05
C ILE A 88 -7.75 16.93 -28.36
N TYR A 89 -8.46 15.80 -28.38
CA TYR A 89 -8.61 14.96 -29.55
C TYR A 89 -9.92 14.17 -29.53
N ARG A 90 -10.61 14.13 -30.67
CA ARG A 90 -11.91 13.48 -30.82
C ARG A 90 -12.16 13.11 -32.28
N LYS A 91 -12.19 11.83 -32.61
CA LYS A 91 -12.27 11.36 -34.01
C LYS A 91 -12.99 10.02 -34.16
N ALA A 92 -13.75 9.88 -35.25
CA ALA A 92 -14.42 8.66 -35.66
C ALA A 92 -13.75 8.04 -36.89
N TYR A 93 -13.76 6.72 -36.98
CA TYR A 93 -13.01 5.94 -37.97
C TYR A 93 -13.80 4.75 -38.49
N GLY A 94 -13.62 4.44 -39.78
CA GLY A 94 -14.15 3.22 -40.38
C GLY A 94 -15.67 3.14 -40.31
N HIS A 95 -16.17 1.98 -39.90
CA HIS A 95 -17.58 1.62 -39.97
C HIS A 95 -18.07 1.17 -38.61
N ARG A 96 -19.24 1.64 -38.17
CA ARG A 96 -19.92 1.07 -36.99
C ARG A 96 -20.58 -0.27 -37.29
N SER A 97 -20.89 -0.53 -38.56
CA SER A 97 -21.51 -1.76 -39.01
C SER A 97 -20.91 -2.19 -40.34
N LEU A 98 -20.56 -3.47 -40.45
CA LEU A 98 -20.22 -4.15 -41.71
C LEU A 98 -21.36 -5.04 -42.21
N GLU A 99 -22.20 -5.54 -41.30
CA GLU A 99 -23.31 -6.48 -41.54
C GLU A 99 -24.48 -6.10 -40.60
N PRO A 100 -25.75 -6.27 -40.99
CA PRO A 100 -26.22 -6.70 -42.31
C PRO A 100 -26.10 -5.60 -43.39
N LYS A 101 -25.80 -4.37 -42.98
CA LYS A 101 -25.59 -3.22 -43.87
C LYS A 101 -24.33 -2.48 -43.44
N ARG A 102 -23.51 -2.06 -44.41
CA ARG A 102 -22.31 -1.27 -44.16
C ARG A 102 -22.70 0.18 -43.82
N GLU A 103 -22.29 0.66 -42.64
CA GLU A 103 -22.58 2.01 -42.15
C GLU A 103 -21.35 2.67 -41.54
N LEU A 104 -21.11 3.94 -41.87
CA LEU A 104 -19.97 4.71 -41.37
C LEU A 104 -20.04 4.92 -39.85
N MET A 105 -18.87 4.97 -39.22
CA MET A 105 -18.73 5.37 -37.83
C MET A 105 -18.95 6.88 -37.69
N THR A 106 -19.70 7.31 -36.67
CA THR A 106 -19.92 8.73 -36.35
C THR A 106 -19.55 9.01 -34.90
N LEU A 107 -19.23 10.25 -34.56
CA LEU A 107 -18.84 10.65 -33.20
C LEU A 107 -19.95 10.43 -32.16
N ASP A 108 -21.22 10.45 -32.59
CA ASP A 108 -22.39 10.15 -31.77
C ASP A 108 -22.81 8.66 -31.82
N THR A 109 -21.92 7.77 -32.29
CA THR A 109 -22.18 6.33 -32.24
C THR A 109 -22.19 5.84 -30.79
N ILE A 110 -23.22 5.07 -30.46
CA ILE A 110 -23.44 4.49 -29.13
C ILE A 110 -22.91 3.05 -29.15
N PHE A 111 -22.07 2.70 -28.19
CA PHE A 111 -21.45 1.38 -28.09
C PHE A 111 -22.01 0.61 -26.90
N ASP A 112 -22.12 -0.71 -27.06
CA ASP A 112 -22.16 -1.62 -25.91
C ASP A 112 -20.81 -1.57 -25.21
N LEU A 113 -20.81 -1.17 -23.95
CA LEU A 113 -19.60 -0.97 -23.17
C LEU A 113 -19.06 -2.26 -22.52
N ALA A 114 -19.83 -3.35 -22.54
CA ALA A 114 -19.51 -4.59 -21.84
C ALA A 114 -18.99 -4.33 -20.41
N SER A 115 -17.81 -4.85 -20.07
CA SER A 115 -17.22 -4.75 -18.73
C SER A 115 -16.88 -3.34 -18.21
N LEU A 116 -16.92 -2.27 -19.02
CA LEU A 116 -16.84 -0.91 -18.44
C LEU A 116 -18.05 -0.59 -17.55
N THR A 117 -19.17 -1.32 -17.73
CA THR A 117 -20.34 -1.26 -16.83
C THR A 117 -19.94 -1.38 -15.35
N LYS A 118 -18.94 -2.23 -15.05
CA LYS A 118 -18.41 -2.42 -13.69
C LYS A 118 -18.03 -1.10 -13.05
N VAL A 119 -17.14 -0.35 -13.71
CA VAL A 119 -16.52 0.86 -13.15
C VAL A 119 -17.37 2.12 -13.34
N ILE A 120 -18.12 2.22 -14.45
CA ILE A 120 -18.93 3.41 -14.77
C ILE A 120 -20.27 3.44 -14.01
N ALA A 121 -20.84 2.27 -13.69
CA ALA A 121 -22.15 2.16 -13.06
C ALA A 121 -22.06 1.57 -11.64
N THR A 122 -21.63 0.30 -11.54
CA THR A 122 -21.75 -0.48 -10.30
C THR A 122 -20.79 -0.02 -9.20
N THR A 123 -19.51 0.16 -9.53
CA THR A 123 -18.50 0.71 -8.61
C THR A 123 -18.93 2.08 -8.09
N THR A 124 -19.26 3.02 -8.98
CA THR A 124 -19.67 4.38 -8.61
C THR A 124 -20.89 4.36 -7.70
N ALA A 125 -21.89 3.51 -7.97
CA ALA A 125 -23.04 3.35 -7.10
C ALA A 125 -22.67 2.79 -5.71
N VAL A 126 -21.79 1.79 -5.63
CA VAL A 126 -21.30 1.25 -4.35
C VAL A 126 -20.49 2.30 -3.57
N MET A 127 -19.67 3.12 -4.25
CA MET A 127 -18.95 4.23 -3.63
C MET A 127 -19.90 5.31 -3.09
N GLN A 128 -20.95 5.69 -3.84
CA GLN A 128 -21.99 6.61 -3.35
C GLN A 128 -22.71 6.06 -2.11
N LEU A 129 -23.01 4.76 -2.07
CA LEU A 129 -23.61 4.12 -0.89
C LEU A 129 -22.65 4.07 0.31
N MET A 130 -21.33 4.03 0.07
CA MET A 130 -20.30 4.12 1.12
C MET A 130 -20.24 5.53 1.72
N GLU A 131 -20.24 6.58 0.90
CA GLU A 131 -20.28 7.97 1.36
C GLU A 131 -21.56 8.28 2.17
N GLN A 132 -22.68 7.69 1.77
CA GLN A 132 -23.94 7.75 2.52
C GLN A 132 -23.92 6.93 3.84
N GLY A 133 -22.80 6.27 4.17
CA GLY A 133 -22.64 5.43 5.35
C GLY A 133 -23.47 4.14 5.35
N LYS A 134 -24.06 3.77 4.20
CA LYS A 134 -24.95 2.60 4.07
C LYS A 134 -24.17 1.29 3.93
N VAL A 135 -23.01 1.32 3.29
CA VAL A 135 -22.08 0.18 3.18
C VAL A 135 -20.68 0.52 3.69
N ARG A 136 -19.95 -0.47 4.20
CA ARG A 136 -18.50 -0.36 4.49
C ARG A 136 -17.75 -1.41 3.70
N MET A 137 -16.56 -1.07 3.20
CA MET A 137 -15.81 -1.96 2.29
C MET A 137 -15.39 -3.28 2.94
N ASN A 138 -15.11 -3.27 4.25
CA ASN A 138 -14.72 -4.46 5.01
C ASN A 138 -15.92 -5.17 5.67
N ASP A 139 -17.16 -4.72 5.44
CA ASP A 139 -18.34 -5.50 5.85
C ASP A 139 -18.46 -6.75 4.96
N PRO A 140 -18.81 -7.92 5.52
CA PRO A 140 -19.20 -9.07 4.73
C PRO A 140 -20.44 -8.77 3.89
N VAL A 141 -20.47 -9.26 2.65
CA VAL A 141 -21.63 -9.15 1.74
C VAL A 141 -22.88 -9.79 2.37
N ALA A 142 -22.68 -10.87 3.13
CA ALA A 142 -23.67 -11.55 3.97
C ALA A 142 -24.47 -10.62 4.90
N LYS A 143 -23.88 -9.51 5.36
CA LYS A 143 -24.55 -8.50 6.20
C LYS A 143 -25.75 -7.85 5.51
N TYR A 144 -25.69 -7.76 4.18
CA TYR A 144 -26.69 -7.09 3.33
C TYR A 144 -27.54 -8.10 2.55
N ILE A 145 -26.93 -9.22 2.16
CA ILE A 145 -27.55 -10.31 1.41
C ILE A 145 -27.29 -11.61 2.19
N PRO A 146 -28.09 -11.93 3.24
CA PRO A 146 -27.87 -13.10 4.09
C PRO A 146 -27.82 -14.43 3.33
N GLU A 147 -28.50 -14.50 2.18
CA GLU A 147 -28.52 -15.66 1.30
C GLU A 147 -27.15 -15.96 0.65
N PHE A 148 -26.20 -15.04 0.73
CA PHE A 148 -24.82 -15.23 0.27
C PHE A 148 -23.94 -15.99 1.28
N ALA A 149 -24.33 -16.04 2.56
CA ALA A 149 -23.63 -16.74 3.65
C ALA A 149 -23.84 -18.26 3.57
N GLN A 150 -23.21 -18.87 2.57
CA GLN A 150 -23.23 -20.32 2.37
C GLN A 150 -21.99 -20.75 1.58
N ASN A 151 -21.58 -22.01 1.76
CA ASN A 151 -20.47 -22.63 1.03
C ASN A 151 -19.13 -21.87 1.18
N GLY A 152 -18.86 -21.33 2.38
CA GLY A 152 -17.60 -20.67 2.72
C GLY A 152 -17.47 -19.22 2.26
N LYS A 153 -18.59 -18.52 2.07
CA LYS A 153 -18.64 -17.12 1.59
C LYS A 153 -19.04 -16.11 2.66
N ASP A 154 -19.25 -16.58 3.87
CA ASP A 154 -19.77 -15.86 5.04
C ASP A 154 -18.96 -14.59 5.35
N ASP A 155 -17.63 -14.66 5.20
CA ASP A 155 -16.69 -13.55 5.44
C ASP A 155 -16.28 -12.77 4.17
N ILE A 156 -16.79 -13.11 2.97
CA ILE A 156 -16.41 -12.39 1.74
C ILE A 156 -16.90 -10.95 1.83
N THR A 157 -15.96 -10.01 1.74
CA THR A 157 -16.20 -8.57 1.90
C THR A 157 -16.56 -7.86 0.60
N ILE A 158 -17.20 -6.70 0.72
CA ILE A 158 -17.49 -5.81 -0.42
C ILE A 158 -16.19 -5.40 -1.15
N ARG A 159 -15.11 -5.15 -0.39
CA ARG A 159 -13.74 -4.97 -0.89
C ARG A 159 -13.32 -6.11 -1.80
N GLN A 160 -13.40 -7.37 -1.33
CA GLN A 160 -12.97 -8.54 -2.10
C GLN A 160 -13.79 -8.75 -3.38
N LEU A 161 -15.09 -8.38 -3.40
CA LEU A 161 -15.85 -8.34 -4.64
C LEU A 161 -15.29 -7.29 -5.62
N LEU A 162 -15.15 -6.04 -5.15
CA LEU A 162 -14.67 -4.91 -5.95
C LEU A 162 -13.24 -5.09 -6.49
N THR A 163 -12.36 -5.76 -5.75
CA THR A 163 -10.95 -5.96 -6.14
C THR A 163 -10.68 -7.29 -6.83
N HIS A 164 -11.71 -8.14 -7.03
CA HIS A 164 -11.57 -9.48 -7.61
C HIS A 164 -10.73 -10.48 -6.77
N TYR A 165 -10.81 -10.35 -5.44
CA TYR A 165 -10.18 -11.24 -4.44
C TYR A 165 -11.19 -12.09 -3.66
N SER A 166 -12.39 -12.29 -4.20
CA SER A 166 -13.44 -13.12 -3.61
C SER A 166 -13.19 -14.62 -3.72
N GLY A 167 -12.34 -15.03 -4.67
CA GLY A 167 -12.18 -16.43 -5.06
C GLY A 167 -13.37 -17.01 -5.86
N LEU A 168 -14.37 -16.21 -6.23
CA LEU A 168 -15.50 -16.66 -7.06
C LEU A 168 -15.06 -16.91 -8.50
N ALA A 169 -15.71 -17.88 -9.16
CA ALA A 169 -15.46 -18.25 -10.55
C ALA A 169 -15.65 -17.06 -11.51
N PRO A 170 -15.06 -17.10 -12.73
CA PRO A 170 -15.12 -15.99 -13.68
C PRO A 170 -16.53 -15.53 -14.08
N ASP A 171 -17.48 -16.45 -14.28
CA ASP A 171 -18.88 -16.15 -14.61
C ASP A 171 -19.81 -17.30 -14.16
N LEU A 172 -21.13 -17.08 -14.22
CA LEU A 172 -22.15 -18.10 -13.99
C LEU A 172 -22.13 -19.17 -15.09
N ASP A 173 -22.60 -20.39 -14.74
CA ASP A 173 -22.75 -21.47 -15.71
C ASP A 173 -23.71 -21.07 -16.86
N LEU A 174 -23.21 -21.12 -18.09
CA LEU A 174 -23.97 -20.86 -19.31
C LEU A 174 -24.37 -22.14 -20.06
N GLU A 175 -23.86 -23.32 -19.67
CA GLU A 175 -24.25 -24.60 -20.26
C GLU A 175 -25.67 -24.98 -19.80
N THR A 176 -25.98 -24.81 -18.51
CA THR A 176 -27.36 -24.98 -18.01
C THR A 176 -28.24 -23.81 -18.45
N ALA A 177 -29.48 -24.12 -18.87
CA ALA A 177 -30.46 -23.10 -19.25
C ALA A 177 -31.07 -22.42 -18.02
N TRP A 178 -30.95 -21.09 -17.94
CA TRP A 178 -31.60 -20.24 -16.93
C TRP A 178 -31.90 -18.86 -17.50
N GLU A 179 -32.92 -18.19 -16.95
CA GLU A 179 -33.27 -16.81 -17.27
C GLU A 179 -33.72 -16.07 -15.99
N GLY A 180 -33.63 -14.74 -16.01
CA GLY A 180 -34.09 -13.85 -14.94
C GLY A 180 -33.00 -13.43 -13.96
N LYS A 181 -33.00 -12.13 -13.61
CA LYS A 181 -32.06 -11.51 -12.65
C LYS A 181 -32.04 -12.22 -11.28
N GLN A 182 -33.21 -12.59 -10.75
CA GLN A 182 -33.30 -13.27 -9.46
C GLN A 182 -32.68 -14.68 -9.48
N THR A 183 -32.83 -15.41 -10.59
CA THR A 183 -32.18 -16.71 -10.81
C THR A 183 -30.66 -16.57 -10.81
N ALA A 184 -30.11 -15.55 -11.49
CA ALA A 184 -28.68 -15.25 -11.48
C ALA A 184 -28.14 -14.96 -10.07
N TYR A 185 -28.88 -14.19 -9.26
CA TYR A 185 -28.52 -13.94 -7.86
C TYR A 185 -28.54 -15.22 -7.01
N GLN A 186 -29.53 -16.10 -7.21
CA GLN A 186 -29.59 -17.39 -6.52
C GLN A 186 -28.39 -18.29 -6.89
N LEU A 187 -28.05 -18.37 -8.19
CA LEU A 187 -26.89 -19.12 -8.68
C LEU A 187 -25.57 -18.58 -8.10
N ALA A 188 -25.39 -17.26 -8.11
CA ALA A 188 -24.23 -16.59 -7.50
C ALA A 188 -24.13 -16.85 -5.98
N CYS A 189 -25.26 -16.85 -5.28
CA CYS A 189 -25.31 -17.14 -3.85
C CYS A 189 -24.96 -18.59 -3.51
N VAL A 190 -25.34 -19.59 -4.31
CA VAL A 190 -25.04 -21.01 -4.00
C VAL A 190 -23.64 -21.46 -4.45
N MET A 191 -22.99 -20.76 -5.37
CA MET A 191 -21.67 -21.16 -5.88
C MET A 191 -20.59 -21.11 -4.76
N PRO A 192 -19.76 -22.16 -4.58
CA PRO A 192 -18.57 -22.09 -3.73
C PRO A 192 -17.45 -21.28 -4.42
N PRO A 193 -16.56 -20.62 -3.68
CA PRO A 193 -15.37 -20.02 -4.27
C PRO A 193 -14.37 -21.11 -4.72
N GLU A 194 -13.70 -20.90 -5.84
CA GLU A 194 -12.66 -21.78 -6.41
C GLU A 194 -11.34 -21.70 -5.64
N THR A 195 -11.06 -20.54 -5.03
CA THR A 195 -9.89 -20.29 -4.17
C THR A 195 -10.31 -19.68 -2.84
N THR A 196 -9.46 -19.77 -1.82
CA THR A 196 -9.74 -19.12 -0.53
C THR A 196 -9.90 -17.60 -0.73
N PRO A 197 -10.97 -16.96 -0.21
CA PRO A 197 -11.13 -15.51 -0.30
C PRO A 197 -9.89 -14.76 0.24
N GLY A 198 -9.45 -13.76 -0.52
CA GLY A 198 -8.24 -13.00 -0.24
C GLY A 198 -6.92 -13.65 -0.67
N SER A 199 -6.86 -14.93 -1.03
CA SER A 199 -5.59 -15.61 -1.37
C SER A 199 -5.16 -15.46 -2.83
N GLY A 200 -6.06 -15.06 -3.74
CA GLY A 200 -5.75 -14.95 -5.16
C GLY A 200 -6.70 -14.02 -5.92
N PHE A 201 -6.20 -13.48 -7.03
CA PHE A 201 -6.96 -12.64 -7.95
C PHE A 201 -7.66 -13.51 -9.01
N VAL A 202 -9.00 -13.46 -9.04
CA VAL A 202 -9.84 -14.10 -10.05
C VAL A 202 -10.80 -13.05 -10.59
N TYR A 203 -10.53 -12.57 -11.82
CA TYR A 203 -11.42 -11.62 -12.48
C TYR A 203 -12.78 -12.28 -12.74
N SER A 204 -13.78 -11.82 -11.99
CA SER A 204 -15.08 -12.46 -11.83
C SER A 204 -16.23 -11.48 -12.04
N ASP A 205 -17.11 -11.84 -12.96
CA ASP A 205 -18.36 -11.14 -13.24
C ASP A 205 -19.40 -11.39 -12.15
N ILE A 206 -19.34 -12.55 -11.49
CA ILE A 206 -20.19 -12.91 -10.34
C ILE A 206 -20.04 -11.89 -9.21
N ASN A 207 -18.83 -11.39 -8.96
CA ASN A 207 -18.60 -10.30 -8.00
C ASN A 207 -19.47 -9.07 -8.31
N PHE A 208 -19.51 -8.67 -9.58
CA PHE A 208 -20.24 -7.49 -10.01
C PHE A 208 -21.75 -7.74 -10.16
N ILE A 209 -22.17 -8.97 -10.44
CA ILE A 209 -23.57 -9.41 -10.31
C ILE A 209 -24.04 -9.20 -8.85
N MET A 210 -23.24 -9.64 -7.86
CA MET A 210 -23.55 -9.48 -6.45
C MET A 210 -23.43 -8.04 -5.95
N LEU A 211 -22.49 -7.24 -6.45
CA LEU A 211 -22.45 -5.79 -6.17
C LEU A 211 -23.65 -5.06 -6.77
N GLY A 212 -24.16 -5.49 -7.94
CA GLY A 212 -25.42 -5.02 -8.48
C GLY A 212 -26.60 -5.34 -7.56
N ALA A 213 -26.68 -6.58 -7.05
CA ALA A 213 -27.70 -6.98 -6.07
C ALA A 213 -27.59 -6.17 -4.76
N LEU A 214 -26.37 -5.87 -4.30
CA LEU A 214 -26.11 -5.03 -3.13
C LEU A 214 -26.65 -3.61 -3.32
N VAL A 215 -26.40 -2.98 -4.48
CA VAL A 215 -26.95 -1.66 -4.81
C VAL A 215 -28.48 -1.70 -4.77
N GLU A 216 -29.11 -2.70 -5.39
CA GLU A 216 -30.58 -2.82 -5.39
C GLU A 216 -31.16 -3.02 -3.98
N LYS A 217 -30.53 -3.91 -3.18
CA LYS A 217 -30.94 -4.23 -1.81
C LYS A 217 -30.81 -3.05 -0.84
N VAL A 218 -29.74 -2.25 -0.98
CA VAL A 218 -29.39 -1.16 -0.05
C VAL A 218 -30.01 0.19 -0.45
N SER A 219 -30.23 0.43 -1.74
CA SER A 219 -30.92 1.64 -2.22
C SER A 219 -32.45 1.49 -2.23
N GLY A 220 -32.96 0.29 -2.54
CA GLY A 220 -34.38 0.07 -2.87
C GLY A 220 -34.75 0.44 -4.31
N GLU A 221 -33.78 0.83 -5.13
CA GLU A 221 -33.93 1.18 -6.55
C GLU A 221 -33.34 0.06 -7.44
N THR A 222 -33.82 -0.12 -8.68
CA THR A 222 -33.12 -1.01 -9.61
C THR A 222 -31.81 -0.37 -10.07
N LEU A 223 -30.79 -1.18 -10.40
CA LEU A 223 -29.46 -0.67 -10.75
C LEU A 223 -29.47 0.33 -11.91
N ASP A 224 -30.33 0.13 -12.90
CA ASP A 224 -30.52 1.03 -14.03
C ASP A 224 -31.22 2.34 -13.66
N ALA A 225 -32.17 2.31 -12.72
CA ALA A 225 -32.82 3.51 -12.19
C ALA A 225 -31.84 4.34 -11.34
N TYR A 226 -31.15 3.67 -10.40
CA TYR A 226 -30.18 4.30 -9.51
C TYR A 226 -29.08 5.02 -10.31
N THR A 227 -28.46 4.31 -11.26
CA THR A 227 -27.33 4.84 -12.04
C THR A 227 -27.78 5.97 -12.98
N ALA A 228 -28.98 5.87 -13.57
CA ALA A 228 -29.56 6.96 -14.35
C ALA A 228 -29.83 8.22 -13.50
N GLN A 229 -30.35 8.08 -12.29
CA GLN A 229 -30.73 9.19 -11.42
C GLN A 229 -29.52 9.84 -10.73
N HIS A 230 -28.61 9.04 -10.15
CA HIS A 230 -27.57 9.54 -9.24
C HIS A 230 -26.18 9.68 -9.88
N ILE A 231 -25.99 9.20 -11.12
CA ILE A 231 -24.69 9.28 -11.83
C ILE A 231 -24.87 9.95 -13.20
N PHE A 232 -25.67 9.37 -14.09
CA PHE A 232 -25.72 9.81 -15.49
C PHE A 232 -26.46 11.14 -15.68
N THR A 233 -27.55 11.37 -14.94
CA THR A 233 -28.28 12.65 -15.01
C THR A 233 -27.46 13.83 -14.46
N PRO A 234 -26.83 13.75 -13.26
CA PRO A 234 -25.93 14.80 -12.76
C PRO A 234 -24.81 15.17 -13.76
N LEU A 235 -24.11 14.17 -14.29
CA LEU A 235 -23.03 14.35 -15.27
C LEU A 235 -23.52 14.66 -16.69
N LYS A 236 -24.84 14.80 -16.91
CA LYS A 236 -25.45 15.09 -18.23
C LYS A 236 -25.04 14.08 -19.31
N MET A 237 -24.91 12.81 -18.92
CA MET A 237 -24.54 11.67 -19.78
C MET A 237 -25.78 11.17 -20.54
N THR A 238 -26.29 12.00 -21.45
CA THR A 238 -27.64 11.85 -22.04
C THR A 238 -27.80 10.66 -22.99
N HIS A 239 -26.71 10.04 -23.44
CA HIS A 239 -26.71 8.83 -24.25
C HIS A 239 -26.15 7.61 -23.50
N THR A 240 -26.07 7.66 -22.16
CA THR A 240 -25.65 6.55 -21.31
C THR A 240 -26.82 5.91 -20.56
N ARG A 241 -27.04 4.60 -20.75
CA ARG A 241 -28.04 3.81 -20.01
C ARG A 241 -27.94 2.31 -20.28
N TYR A 242 -28.57 1.52 -19.42
CA TYR A 242 -28.98 0.15 -19.75
C TYR A 242 -30.19 0.14 -20.69
N VAL A 243 -30.38 -0.98 -21.40
CA VAL A 243 -31.54 -1.28 -22.26
C VAL A 243 -31.94 -0.05 -23.12
N PRO A 244 -31.13 0.32 -24.12
CA PRO A 244 -31.35 1.54 -24.89
C PRO A 244 -32.67 1.49 -25.69
N PRO A 245 -33.39 2.61 -25.82
CA PRO A 245 -34.68 2.63 -26.50
C PRO A 245 -34.54 2.35 -28.00
N ALA A 246 -35.56 1.77 -28.62
CA ALA A 246 -35.56 1.44 -30.05
C ALA A 246 -35.22 2.62 -30.98
N ALA A 247 -35.55 3.85 -30.58
CA ALA A 247 -35.20 5.09 -31.29
C ALA A 247 -33.68 5.32 -31.41
N TRP A 248 -32.87 4.79 -30.49
CA TRP A 248 -31.40 4.89 -30.55
C TRP A 248 -30.77 3.86 -31.49
N ARG A 249 -31.51 2.84 -31.93
CA ARG A 249 -30.97 1.72 -32.73
C ARG A 249 -30.15 2.20 -33.92
N ALA A 250 -30.63 3.17 -34.69
CA ALA A 250 -29.91 3.72 -35.86
C ALA A 250 -28.59 4.47 -35.54
N LYS A 251 -28.23 4.64 -34.25
CA LYS A 251 -26.95 5.18 -33.77
C LYS A 251 -26.08 4.16 -33.04
N ILE A 252 -26.59 2.96 -32.77
CA ILE A 252 -25.85 1.95 -32.00
C ILE A 252 -24.92 1.16 -32.92
N ALA A 253 -23.69 0.89 -32.48
CA ALA A 253 -22.82 -0.08 -33.13
C ALA A 253 -23.33 -1.52 -32.83
N PRO A 254 -23.71 -2.32 -33.83
CA PRO A 254 -23.95 -3.75 -33.64
C PRO A 254 -22.69 -4.47 -33.11
N THR A 255 -22.85 -5.57 -32.38
CA THR A 255 -21.75 -6.31 -31.77
C THR A 255 -21.44 -7.61 -32.50
N GLN A 256 -22.34 -8.60 -32.54
CA GLN A 256 -22.18 -9.79 -33.39
C GLN A 256 -23.51 -10.51 -33.61
N TYR A 257 -23.53 -11.52 -34.46
CA TYR A 257 -24.60 -12.52 -34.45
C TYR A 257 -24.56 -13.35 -33.14
N ASP A 258 -25.74 -13.59 -32.56
CA ASP A 258 -25.95 -14.47 -31.41
C ASP A 258 -26.03 -15.95 -31.82
N GLU A 259 -26.28 -16.82 -30.84
CA GLU A 259 -26.37 -18.28 -31.01
C GLU A 259 -27.57 -18.73 -31.86
N LYS A 260 -28.42 -17.79 -32.29
CA LYS A 260 -29.62 -17.98 -33.13
C LYS A 260 -29.51 -17.20 -34.45
N GLU A 261 -28.29 -16.84 -34.87
CA GLU A 261 -27.99 -16.07 -36.08
C GLU A 261 -28.70 -14.70 -36.15
N LYS A 262 -28.99 -14.09 -34.99
CA LYS A 262 -29.58 -12.75 -34.90
C LYS A 262 -28.53 -11.72 -34.50
N MET A 263 -28.41 -10.66 -35.31
CA MET A 263 -27.49 -9.56 -35.02
C MET A 263 -27.86 -8.83 -33.72
N LEU A 264 -26.96 -8.90 -32.73
CA LEU A 264 -27.01 -8.14 -31.49
C LEU A 264 -26.74 -6.67 -31.79
N HIS A 265 -27.77 -5.87 -31.61
CA HIS A 265 -27.78 -4.46 -31.98
C HIS A 265 -28.79 -3.76 -31.07
N GLY A 266 -28.32 -2.90 -30.17
CA GLY A 266 -29.12 -2.36 -29.06
C GLY A 266 -29.56 -3.43 -28.05
N VAL A 267 -28.86 -4.56 -28.01
CA VAL A 267 -29.01 -5.68 -27.06
C VAL A 267 -27.61 -6.01 -26.57
N VAL A 268 -27.45 -6.27 -25.27
CA VAL A 268 -26.14 -6.52 -24.66
C VAL A 268 -25.45 -7.76 -25.26
N HIS A 269 -24.14 -7.62 -25.52
CA HIS A 269 -23.23 -8.63 -26.05
C HIS A 269 -22.96 -9.76 -25.06
N ASP A 270 -22.91 -9.43 -23.78
CA ASP A 270 -22.69 -10.38 -22.70
C ASP A 270 -23.88 -11.34 -22.53
N PRO A 271 -23.68 -12.68 -22.62
CA PRO A 271 -24.77 -13.66 -22.54
C PRO A 271 -25.40 -13.74 -21.16
N THR A 272 -24.64 -13.59 -20.08
CA THR A 272 -25.12 -13.61 -18.69
C THR A 272 -26.02 -12.41 -18.43
N ALA A 273 -25.62 -11.21 -18.84
CA ALA A 273 -26.43 -10.01 -18.78
C ALA A 273 -27.67 -10.10 -19.69
N ARG A 274 -27.60 -10.76 -20.87
CA ARG A 274 -28.80 -11.06 -21.68
C ARG A 274 -29.81 -11.89 -20.90
N ARG A 275 -29.38 -13.00 -20.29
CA ARG A 275 -30.24 -13.89 -19.47
C ARG A 275 -30.82 -13.16 -18.25
N MET A 276 -30.10 -12.18 -17.70
CA MET A 276 -30.60 -11.30 -16.61
C MET A 276 -31.58 -10.21 -17.07
N GLY A 277 -31.86 -10.08 -18.37
CA GLY A 277 -32.78 -9.06 -18.92
C GLY A 277 -32.12 -7.75 -19.34
N GLY A 278 -30.79 -7.72 -19.46
CA GLY A 278 -30.01 -6.57 -19.96
C GLY A 278 -29.57 -5.56 -18.89
N VAL A 279 -29.91 -5.77 -17.62
CA VAL A 279 -29.45 -4.96 -16.48
C VAL A 279 -28.68 -5.86 -15.50
N ALA A 280 -27.36 -5.79 -15.55
CA ALA A 280 -26.48 -6.49 -14.63
C ALA A 280 -25.34 -5.57 -14.16
N GLY A 281 -24.71 -5.92 -13.04
CA GLY A 281 -23.63 -5.08 -12.49
C GLY A 281 -22.30 -5.23 -13.24
N HIS A 282 -22.11 -6.33 -13.98
CA HIS A 282 -20.87 -6.62 -14.71
C HIS A 282 -20.89 -6.15 -16.17
N ALA A 283 -22.07 -6.08 -16.80
CA ALA A 283 -22.29 -5.72 -18.21
C ALA A 283 -23.73 -5.20 -18.45
N GLY A 284 -23.96 -4.52 -19.59
CA GLY A 284 -25.29 -4.05 -20.02
C GLY A 284 -25.40 -2.56 -20.31
N LEU A 285 -24.38 -1.76 -19.96
CA LEU A 285 -24.38 -0.32 -20.20
C LEU A 285 -24.03 0.02 -21.66
N PHE A 286 -24.80 0.93 -22.25
CA PHE A 286 -24.52 1.55 -23.55
C PHE A 286 -24.11 3.01 -23.35
N SER A 287 -23.17 3.54 -24.14
CA SER A 287 -22.73 4.94 -24.04
C SER A 287 -22.04 5.47 -25.32
N THR A 288 -21.79 6.78 -25.36
CA THR A 288 -20.95 7.47 -26.36
C THR A 288 -19.58 7.81 -25.81
N GLY A 289 -18.64 8.18 -26.69
CA GLY A 289 -17.33 8.71 -26.28
C GLY A 289 -17.44 10.03 -25.50
N ASP A 290 -18.40 10.87 -25.85
CA ASP A 290 -18.62 12.18 -25.21
C ASP A 290 -19.12 12.05 -23.77
N ASP A 291 -20.03 11.11 -23.52
CA ASP A 291 -20.56 10.91 -22.16
C ASP A 291 -19.53 10.24 -21.26
N LEU A 292 -18.74 9.29 -21.77
CA LEU A 292 -17.59 8.77 -21.03
C LEU A 292 -16.50 9.82 -20.79
N ALA A 293 -16.32 10.79 -21.69
CA ALA A 293 -15.38 11.89 -21.49
C ALA A 293 -15.81 12.82 -20.33
N LYS A 294 -17.12 13.06 -20.16
CA LYS A 294 -17.66 13.77 -18.98
C LYS A 294 -17.39 13.00 -17.70
N PHE A 295 -17.62 11.68 -17.69
CA PHE A 295 -17.33 10.84 -16.53
C PHE A 295 -15.83 10.79 -16.20
N ALA A 296 -14.97 10.67 -17.21
CA ALA A 296 -13.52 10.67 -17.03
C ALA A 296 -13.02 12.00 -16.44
N GLN A 297 -13.53 13.13 -16.98
CA GLN A 297 -13.22 14.45 -16.47
C GLN A 297 -13.74 14.66 -15.05
N ALA A 298 -14.97 14.20 -14.75
CA ALA A 298 -15.53 14.28 -13.40
C ALA A 298 -14.63 13.60 -12.36
N LEU A 299 -14.01 12.45 -12.69
CA LEU A 299 -13.06 11.79 -11.77
C LEU A 299 -11.75 12.57 -11.62
N LEU A 300 -11.21 13.17 -12.69
CA LEU A 300 -10.05 14.05 -12.59
C LEU A 300 -10.34 15.32 -11.76
N ASP A 301 -11.58 15.81 -11.80
CA ASP A 301 -12.05 17.00 -11.08
C ASP A 301 -12.52 16.68 -9.65
N GLY A 302 -12.14 15.53 -9.09
CA GLY A 302 -12.45 15.14 -7.71
C GLY A 302 -13.89 14.66 -7.49
N GLY A 303 -14.62 14.31 -8.55
CA GLY A 303 -15.91 13.63 -8.52
C GLY A 303 -17.10 14.45 -9.06
N ASP A 304 -16.92 15.71 -9.46
CA ASP A 304 -17.96 16.62 -10.04
C ASP A 304 -19.37 16.46 -9.42
N GLY A 305 -19.44 16.38 -8.09
CA GLY A 305 -20.69 16.27 -7.33
C GLY A 305 -21.39 14.91 -7.34
N ILE A 306 -20.85 13.88 -8.02
CA ILE A 306 -21.33 12.48 -7.88
C ILE A 306 -20.55 11.68 -6.83
N LEU A 307 -19.33 12.11 -6.48
CA LEU A 307 -18.49 11.57 -5.41
C LEU A 307 -17.68 12.72 -4.79
N SER A 308 -17.13 12.53 -3.59
CA SER A 308 -16.11 13.40 -2.98
C SER A 308 -14.71 13.10 -3.52
N PRO A 309 -13.77 14.06 -3.45
CA PRO A 309 -12.37 13.84 -3.83
C PRO A 309 -11.72 12.69 -3.05
N GLU A 310 -12.06 12.55 -1.77
CA GLU A 310 -11.59 11.47 -0.90
C GLU A 310 -12.11 10.10 -1.35
N ALA A 311 -13.38 9.99 -1.76
CA ALA A 311 -13.93 8.74 -2.29
C ALA A 311 -13.37 8.40 -3.68
N VAL A 312 -13.12 9.40 -4.54
CA VAL A 312 -12.41 9.19 -5.81
C VAL A 312 -11.00 8.66 -5.53
N ALA A 313 -10.20 9.36 -4.72
CA ALA A 313 -8.86 8.93 -4.36
C ALA A 313 -8.83 7.51 -3.76
N LYS A 314 -9.84 7.18 -2.92
CA LYS A 314 -9.95 5.86 -2.27
C LYS A 314 -10.40 4.74 -3.20
N MET A 315 -11.19 5.01 -4.25
CA MET A 315 -11.55 3.98 -5.23
C MET A 315 -10.46 3.74 -6.28
N THR A 316 -9.55 4.70 -6.46
CA THR A 316 -8.44 4.63 -7.43
C THR A 316 -7.08 4.29 -6.82
N SER A 317 -6.97 4.23 -5.48
CA SER A 317 -5.80 3.71 -4.78
C SER A 317 -5.72 2.18 -4.82
N PRO A 318 -4.55 1.56 -4.57
CA PRO A 318 -4.43 0.13 -4.31
C PRO A 318 -5.28 -0.32 -3.11
N GLU A 319 -6.25 -1.22 -3.35
CA GLU A 319 -7.19 -1.74 -2.35
C GLU A 319 -7.19 -3.29 -2.26
N GLN A 320 -6.30 -3.96 -2.99
CA GLN A 320 -6.07 -5.42 -2.91
C GLN A 320 -5.50 -5.85 -1.54
N PRO A 321 -5.49 -7.16 -1.19
CA PRO A 321 -4.84 -7.64 0.02
C PRO A 321 -3.35 -7.23 0.07
N PRO A 322 -2.77 -6.90 1.24
CA PRO A 322 -1.49 -6.16 1.32
C PRO A 322 -0.31 -6.86 0.65
N SER A 323 -0.27 -8.19 0.69
CA SER A 323 0.75 -9.06 0.10
C SER A 323 0.50 -9.45 -1.36
N ALA A 324 -0.62 -9.01 -1.96
CA ALA A 324 -1.06 -9.53 -3.24
C ALA A 324 -0.48 -8.74 -4.45
N PRO A 325 0.12 -9.42 -5.44
CA PRO A 325 0.89 -8.78 -6.52
C PRO A 325 0.07 -8.24 -7.69
N VAL A 326 -1.26 -8.18 -7.58
CA VAL A 326 -2.15 -7.65 -8.64
C VAL A 326 -2.87 -6.42 -8.11
N LEU A 327 -2.47 -5.24 -8.59
CA LEU A 327 -3.05 -3.99 -8.11
C LEU A 327 -4.43 -3.75 -8.69
N ARG A 328 -5.40 -3.56 -7.79
CA ARG A 328 -6.76 -3.15 -8.10
C ARG A 328 -7.20 -2.04 -7.15
N GLY A 329 -7.83 -1.03 -7.70
CA GLY A 329 -8.70 -0.15 -6.92
C GLY A 329 -10.05 -0.81 -6.69
N PHE A 330 -10.99 -0.06 -6.12
CA PHE A 330 -12.37 -0.54 -6.04
C PHE A 330 -12.97 -0.57 -7.44
N GLY A 331 -13.07 -1.76 -8.03
CA GLY A 331 -13.46 -2.02 -9.42
C GLY A 331 -12.45 -1.58 -10.48
N TRP A 332 -11.69 -0.52 -10.25
CA TRP A 332 -10.67 -0.05 -11.19
C TRP A 332 -9.47 -0.98 -11.31
N ASP A 333 -8.94 -1.10 -12.53
CA ASP A 333 -7.69 -1.77 -12.82
C ASP A 333 -6.53 -0.78 -12.70
N ILE A 334 -5.41 -1.20 -12.10
CA ILE A 334 -4.22 -0.35 -11.90
C ILE A 334 -3.00 -1.03 -12.50
N ASP A 335 -2.68 -2.24 -12.03
CA ASP A 335 -1.60 -3.08 -12.57
C ASP A 335 -1.91 -4.57 -12.33
N SER A 336 -2.71 -5.14 -13.24
CA SER A 336 -3.08 -6.54 -13.32
C SER A 336 -2.64 -7.16 -14.65
N PRO A 337 -2.78 -8.48 -14.84
CA PRO A 337 -2.56 -9.12 -16.14
C PRO A 337 -3.42 -8.56 -17.29
N PHE A 338 -4.46 -7.78 -16.98
CA PHE A 338 -5.34 -7.15 -17.97
C PHE A 338 -4.96 -5.70 -18.30
N SER A 339 -4.11 -5.04 -17.51
CA SER A 339 -3.79 -3.59 -17.59
C SER A 339 -2.94 -3.17 -18.80
N SER A 340 -2.72 -4.03 -19.79
CA SER A 340 -1.98 -3.69 -21.03
C SER A 340 -2.54 -2.46 -21.76
N ASN A 341 -3.82 -2.12 -21.54
CA ASN A 341 -4.47 -0.92 -22.05
C ASN A 341 -4.02 0.39 -21.37
N ARG A 342 -3.20 0.34 -20.31
CA ARG A 342 -2.40 1.46 -19.79
C ARG A 342 -1.38 1.96 -20.83
N GLY A 343 -0.95 1.10 -21.75
CA GLY A 343 0.23 1.36 -22.58
C GLY A 343 1.52 1.34 -21.75
N ASP A 344 2.62 1.69 -22.40
CA ASP A 344 3.98 1.54 -21.84
C ASP A 344 4.45 2.79 -21.06
N LEU A 345 3.72 3.91 -21.19
CA LEU A 345 4.17 5.23 -20.74
C LEU A 345 3.33 5.87 -19.64
N PHE A 346 2.05 5.50 -19.46
CA PHE A 346 1.29 5.96 -18.28
C PHE A 346 1.78 5.24 -17.01
N PRO A 347 1.93 5.95 -15.88
CA PRO A 347 2.54 5.41 -14.66
C PRO A 347 1.64 4.38 -13.99
N VAL A 348 2.21 3.50 -13.16
CA VAL A 348 1.37 2.77 -12.18
C VAL A 348 0.87 3.79 -11.15
N GLY A 349 -0.44 3.75 -10.87
CA GLY A 349 -1.15 4.83 -10.17
C GLY A 349 -2.09 5.63 -11.09
N SER A 350 -1.90 5.53 -12.41
CA SER A 350 -3.01 5.67 -13.36
C SER A 350 -3.89 4.41 -13.32
N PHE A 351 -5.14 4.53 -13.75
CA PHE A 351 -6.15 3.48 -13.60
C PHE A 351 -7.14 3.44 -14.78
N GLY A 352 -7.82 2.31 -14.95
CA GLY A 352 -8.81 2.18 -16.02
C GLY A 352 -9.55 0.86 -16.06
N HIS A 353 -10.18 0.57 -17.20
CA HIS A 353 -10.87 -0.69 -17.45
C HIS A 353 -11.05 -0.97 -18.94
N THR A 354 -11.38 -2.22 -19.29
CA THR A 354 -11.74 -2.63 -20.66
C THR A 354 -13.14 -3.26 -20.73
N GLY A 355 -13.72 -3.32 -21.93
CA GLY A 355 -14.93 -4.09 -22.25
C GLY A 355 -14.66 -5.14 -23.32
N PHE A 356 -15.29 -6.31 -23.22
CA PHE A 356 -15.07 -7.43 -24.18
C PHE A 356 -15.37 -7.05 -25.63
N THR A 357 -16.34 -6.16 -25.86
CA THR A 357 -16.73 -5.63 -27.17
C THR A 357 -15.63 -4.84 -27.89
N GLY A 358 -14.56 -4.47 -27.19
CA GLY A 358 -13.40 -3.74 -27.74
C GLY A 358 -13.18 -2.37 -27.09
N THR A 359 -14.15 -1.89 -26.30
CA THR A 359 -14.11 -0.60 -25.58
C THR A 359 -13.02 -0.55 -24.48
N SER A 360 -12.52 0.65 -24.16
CA SER A 360 -11.68 0.91 -22.98
C SER A 360 -11.74 2.38 -22.54
N ILE A 361 -11.46 2.58 -21.25
CA ILE A 361 -11.19 3.88 -20.63
C ILE A 361 -9.91 3.74 -19.79
N TRP A 362 -9.02 4.73 -19.88
CA TRP A 362 -7.85 4.87 -19.00
C TRP A 362 -7.74 6.33 -18.55
N ILE A 363 -7.41 6.57 -17.29
CA ILE A 363 -7.35 7.88 -16.65
C ILE A 363 -6.05 7.93 -15.84
N ASP A 364 -5.27 8.99 -16.02
CA ASP A 364 -4.10 9.27 -15.19
C ASP A 364 -4.28 10.62 -14.48
N PRO A 365 -4.43 10.62 -13.14
CA PRO A 365 -4.55 11.85 -12.37
C PRO A 365 -3.25 12.65 -12.30
N THR A 366 -2.10 12.08 -12.71
CA THR A 366 -0.80 12.77 -12.70
C THR A 366 -0.61 13.68 -13.90
N THR A 367 -0.99 13.23 -15.10
CA THR A 367 -0.98 14.02 -16.35
C THR A 367 -2.28 14.80 -16.59
N HIS A 368 -3.21 14.75 -15.64
CA HIS A 368 -4.59 15.24 -15.79
C HIS A 368 -5.24 14.81 -17.12
N ALA A 369 -5.00 13.55 -17.54
CA ALA A 369 -5.38 13.06 -18.86
C ALA A 369 -6.24 11.79 -18.81
N TYR A 370 -7.00 11.57 -19.89
CA TYR A 370 -7.73 10.31 -20.11
C TYR A 370 -7.77 9.91 -21.58
N VAL A 371 -7.85 8.61 -21.81
CA VAL A 371 -7.95 7.97 -23.13
C VAL A 371 -9.18 7.09 -23.16
N ILE A 372 -10.09 7.39 -24.09
CA ILE A 372 -11.28 6.58 -24.36
C ILE A 372 -11.18 6.06 -25.80
N LEU A 373 -11.25 4.74 -25.94
CA LEU A 373 -11.32 4.05 -27.23
C LEU A 373 -12.58 3.20 -27.24
N LEU A 374 -13.54 3.55 -28.09
CA LEU A 374 -14.76 2.78 -28.30
C LEU A 374 -14.75 2.13 -29.69
N THR A 375 -14.91 0.82 -29.72
CA THR A 375 -14.95 0.01 -30.93
C THR A 375 -15.81 -1.22 -30.67
N ASN A 376 -16.34 -1.82 -31.73
CA ASN A 376 -17.05 -3.08 -31.74
C ASN A 376 -16.18 -4.16 -32.41
N SER A 377 -15.04 -4.50 -31.80
CA SER A 377 -14.06 -5.46 -32.35
C SER A 377 -14.66 -6.85 -32.59
N VAL A 378 -15.68 -7.23 -31.84
CA VAL A 378 -16.43 -8.47 -32.05
C VAL A 378 -17.27 -8.47 -33.35
N HIS A 379 -17.50 -7.33 -34.00
CA HIS A 379 -18.38 -7.26 -35.17
C HIS A 379 -17.69 -7.71 -36.46
N PRO A 380 -18.33 -8.55 -37.31
CA PRO A 380 -19.69 -9.09 -37.18
C PRO A 380 -19.82 -10.44 -36.45
N ARG A 381 -18.72 -11.17 -36.21
CA ARG A 381 -18.75 -12.62 -35.88
C ARG A 381 -17.71 -13.08 -34.85
N GLY A 382 -17.40 -12.23 -33.88
CA GLY A 382 -16.54 -12.52 -32.71
C GLY A 382 -15.03 -12.62 -32.97
N LYS A 383 -14.52 -12.17 -34.13
CA LYS A 383 -13.14 -12.47 -34.58
C LYS A 383 -12.09 -11.35 -34.40
N GLY A 384 -12.49 -10.10 -34.19
CA GLY A 384 -11.53 -8.98 -34.06
C GLY A 384 -10.90 -8.88 -32.68
N ASN A 385 -9.85 -8.07 -32.56
CA ASN A 385 -9.01 -7.95 -31.36
C ASN A 385 -8.61 -6.50 -31.09
N ALA A 386 -8.96 -5.99 -29.91
CA ALA A 386 -8.63 -4.63 -29.47
C ALA A 386 -7.48 -4.53 -28.45
N ILE A 387 -6.91 -5.65 -27.97
CA ILE A 387 -5.94 -5.64 -26.85
C ILE A 387 -4.70 -4.81 -27.19
N GLY A 388 -3.97 -5.21 -28.24
CA GLY A 388 -2.78 -4.47 -28.70
C GLY A 388 -3.10 -3.08 -29.27
N LEU A 389 -4.35 -2.84 -29.69
CA LEU A 389 -4.80 -1.53 -30.16
C LEU A 389 -4.88 -0.52 -29.01
N ARG A 390 -5.52 -0.90 -27.90
CA ARG A 390 -5.66 -0.05 -26.70
C ARG A 390 -4.30 0.37 -26.16
N SER A 391 -3.40 -0.59 -26.00
CA SER A 391 -2.03 -0.40 -25.53
C SER A 391 -1.30 0.64 -26.38
N LYS A 392 -1.27 0.45 -27.71
CA LYS A 392 -0.64 1.41 -28.65
C LYS A 392 -1.28 2.79 -28.58
N VAL A 393 -2.61 2.90 -28.57
CA VAL A 393 -3.29 4.20 -28.49
C VAL A 393 -2.95 4.92 -27.18
N ALA A 394 -2.91 4.23 -26.05
CA ALA A 394 -2.52 4.82 -24.77
C ALA A 394 -1.04 5.27 -24.77
N THR A 395 -0.12 4.45 -25.29
CA THR A 395 1.30 4.80 -25.48
C THR A 395 1.46 6.05 -26.37
N GLU A 396 0.83 6.10 -27.54
CA GLU A 396 0.93 7.24 -28.46
C GLU A 396 0.30 8.52 -27.90
N VAL A 397 -0.77 8.41 -27.08
CA VAL A 397 -1.32 9.57 -26.38
C VAL A 397 -0.33 10.08 -25.33
N ALA A 398 0.14 9.23 -24.43
CA ALA A 398 1.07 9.60 -23.37
C ALA A 398 2.37 10.21 -23.93
N ALA A 399 2.89 9.68 -25.04
CA ALA A 399 4.04 10.25 -25.75
C ALA A 399 3.80 11.65 -26.34
N ALA A 400 2.55 11.99 -26.65
CA ALA A 400 2.17 13.26 -27.25
C ALA A 400 1.76 14.35 -26.23
N LEU A 401 1.51 14.00 -24.96
CA LEU A 401 1.13 14.97 -23.92
C LEU A 401 2.23 16.02 -23.70
N SER A 402 1.84 17.29 -23.63
CA SER A 402 2.77 18.43 -23.56
C SER A 402 3.03 18.84 -22.12
N LEU A 403 3.51 17.87 -21.33
CA LEU A 403 3.67 17.95 -19.89
C LEU A 403 4.66 19.04 -19.45
N THR A 404 4.35 19.72 -18.35
CA THR A 404 5.22 20.68 -17.67
C THR A 404 6.48 20.01 -17.09
N ALA A 405 7.43 20.81 -16.60
CA ALA A 405 8.62 20.28 -15.93
C ALA A 405 8.24 19.53 -14.65
N ASP A 406 7.33 20.11 -13.85
CA ASP A 406 6.88 19.56 -12.58
C ASP A 406 6.08 18.26 -12.79
N GLU A 407 5.17 18.19 -13.78
CA GLU A 407 4.48 16.93 -14.13
C GLU A 407 5.44 15.87 -14.66
N LYS A 408 6.46 16.24 -15.46
CA LYS A 408 7.50 15.29 -15.91
C LYS A 408 8.33 14.77 -14.74
N GLU A 409 8.62 15.63 -13.77
CA GLU A 409 9.30 15.25 -12.55
C GLU A 409 8.40 14.38 -11.68
N GLU A 410 7.13 14.72 -11.47
CA GLU A 410 6.16 13.93 -10.70
C GLU A 410 5.86 12.58 -11.36
N LEU A 411 5.76 12.51 -12.68
CA LEU A 411 5.67 11.26 -13.43
C LEU A 411 6.92 10.43 -13.31
N ARG A 412 8.10 11.06 -13.38
CA ARG A 412 9.38 10.39 -13.12
C ARG A 412 9.44 9.88 -11.68
N TRP A 413 8.94 10.63 -10.70
CA TRP A 413 8.83 10.19 -9.31
C TRP A 413 7.83 9.04 -9.20
N LYS A 414 6.55 9.16 -9.59
CA LYS A 414 5.56 8.08 -9.54
C LYS A 414 5.92 6.82 -10.35
N SER A 415 6.69 6.96 -11.43
CA SER A 415 7.26 5.83 -12.18
C SER A 415 8.57 5.27 -11.59
N ILE A 416 9.07 5.81 -10.48
CA ILE A 416 10.23 5.32 -9.72
C ILE A 416 9.84 4.90 -8.29
N THR A 417 9.05 5.71 -7.59
CA THR A 417 8.66 5.61 -6.18
C THR A 417 7.16 5.31 -6.03
N GLY A 418 6.80 4.38 -5.15
CA GLY A 418 5.40 4.09 -4.76
C GLY A 418 4.95 2.67 -5.04
N TYR A 419 5.12 2.19 -6.28
CA TYR A 419 4.88 0.77 -6.62
C TYR A 419 6.05 0.12 -7.34
N ASN A 420 6.82 0.87 -8.13
CA ASN A 420 8.05 0.33 -8.73
C ASN A 420 9.11 -0.03 -7.67
N GLU A 421 9.01 0.39 -6.42
CA GLU A 421 9.87 -0.16 -5.35
C GLU A 421 9.44 -1.57 -4.92
N ALA A 422 8.13 -1.80 -4.65
CA ALA A 422 7.61 -3.13 -4.35
C ALA A 422 7.74 -4.11 -5.53
N PHE A 423 7.47 -3.64 -6.76
CA PHE A 423 7.48 -4.48 -7.96
C PHE A 423 8.82 -4.54 -8.70
N SER A 424 9.73 -3.56 -8.55
CA SER A 424 11.14 -3.78 -8.93
C SER A 424 11.85 -4.63 -7.89
N ALA A 425 11.53 -4.57 -6.59
CA ALA A 425 12.01 -5.60 -5.67
C ALA A 425 11.60 -7.01 -6.13
N ALA A 426 10.37 -7.18 -6.66
CA ALA A 426 9.89 -8.44 -7.22
C ALA A 426 10.42 -8.81 -8.63
N ARG A 427 10.73 -7.84 -9.52
CA ARG A 427 11.10 -8.12 -10.93
C ARG A 427 12.52 -7.70 -11.35
N ARG A 428 13.17 -6.79 -10.63
CA ARG A 428 14.52 -6.27 -10.88
C ARG A 428 15.17 -5.71 -9.61
N MET A 429 15.70 -6.60 -8.77
CA MET A 429 17.12 -6.56 -8.35
C MET A 429 17.44 -7.75 -7.44
N SER A 430 17.59 -8.93 -8.04
CA SER A 430 18.40 -10.00 -7.44
C SER A 430 19.84 -9.51 -7.39
N ALA A 431 20.29 -9.11 -6.19
CA ALA A 431 21.56 -8.43 -5.92
C ALA A 431 21.75 -7.10 -6.69
N ARG A 432 21.53 -5.99 -5.98
CA ARG A 432 22.55 -4.95 -6.02
C ARG A 432 23.78 -5.54 -5.35
N ASN A 433 24.95 -5.49 -5.98
CA ASN A 433 26.18 -5.48 -5.19
C ASN A 433 26.33 -4.06 -4.67
N GLY A 434 25.50 -3.71 -3.67
CA GLY A 434 25.62 -2.44 -2.96
C GLY A 434 27.01 -2.31 -2.37
N THR A 435 27.48 -1.08 -2.24
CA THR A 435 28.64 -0.75 -1.41
C THR A 435 28.14 0.16 -0.31
N VAL A 436 27.28 -0.40 0.55
CA VAL A 436 26.73 0.35 1.68
C VAL A 436 27.85 0.60 2.68
N LYS A 437 27.98 1.85 3.10
CA LYS A 437 28.82 2.26 4.23
C LYS A 437 27.89 2.47 5.42
N THR A 438 28.13 1.75 6.51
CA THR A 438 27.41 1.95 7.77
C THR A 438 27.83 3.26 8.44
N GLY A 439 27.12 3.68 9.49
CA GLY A 439 27.48 4.90 10.23
C GLY A 439 28.90 4.90 10.80
N ILE A 440 29.50 3.73 11.08
CA ILE A 440 30.91 3.66 11.50
C ILE A 440 31.87 3.87 10.31
N ASP A 441 31.58 3.29 9.14
CA ASP A 441 32.37 3.49 7.91
C ASP A 441 32.39 4.97 7.48
N VAL A 442 31.21 5.62 7.50
CA VAL A 442 31.07 7.05 7.18
C VAL A 442 31.81 7.91 8.20
N LEU A 443 31.79 7.53 9.48
CA LEU A 443 32.50 8.23 10.53
C LEU A 443 34.04 8.12 10.37
N GLU A 444 34.55 6.96 9.96
CA GLU A 444 35.98 6.75 9.66
C GLU A 444 36.43 7.57 8.43
N GLU A 445 35.64 7.55 7.35
CA GLU A 445 35.91 8.33 6.13
C GLU A 445 35.94 9.85 6.41
N HIS A 446 35.09 10.32 7.32
CA HIS A 446 35.05 11.69 7.80
C HIS A 446 36.00 11.95 8.99
N GLY A 447 36.98 11.07 9.21
CA GLY A 447 38.06 11.26 10.19
C GLY A 447 37.59 11.46 11.63
N PHE A 448 36.41 10.95 11.99
CA PHE A 448 35.73 11.11 13.28
C PHE A 448 35.30 12.55 13.63
N ASP A 449 35.22 13.47 12.67
CA ASP A 449 35.04 14.91 12.92
C ASP A 449 33.84 15.25 13.80
N VAL A 450 32.70 14.56 13.65
CA VAL A 450 31.48 14.79 14.46
C VAL A 450 31.61 14.36 15.93
N LEU A 451 32.61 13.53 16.27
CA LEU A 451 32.91 13.13 17.65
C LEU A 451 34.02 13.97 18.30
N LYS A 452 34.67 14.89 17.57
CA LYS A 452 35.74 15.72 18.15
C LYS A 452 35.15 16.87 18.99
N PRO A 453 35.83 17.30 20.07
CA PRO A 453 35.34 18.40 20.90
C PRO A 453 35.41 19.75 20.15
N SER A 454 34.24 20.38 19.96
CA SER A 454 34.11 21.68 19.30
C SER A 454 34.84 22.80 20.06
N GLY A 455 35.92 23.34 19.47
CA GLY A 455 36.63 24.52 20.01
C GLY A 455 37.59 24.25 21.18
N GLY A 456 38.00 23.00 21.40
CA GLY A 456 39.00 22.64 22.40
C GLY A 456 40.45 22.98 22.01
N ALA A 457 41.38 22.80 22.95
CA ALA A 457 42.80 22.78 22.64
C ALA A 457 43.14 21.59 21.72
N PRO A 458 44.24 21.63 20.92
CA PRO A 458 44.56 20.56 19.95
C PRO A 458 44.72 19.15 20.52
N GLU A 459 44.95 19.02 21.84
CA GLU A 459 45.10 17.76 22.55
C GLU A 459 43.81 17.31 23.29
N ALA A 460 42.74 18.11 23.25
CA ALA A 460 41.49 17.80 23.94
C ALA A 460 40.80 16.57 23.29
N LYS A 461 40.39 15.63 24.13
CA LYS A 461 39.59 14.47 23.73
C LYS A 461 38.15 14.61 24.22
N ARG A 462 37.19 14.11 23.44
CA ARG A 462 35.82 13.88 23.90
C ARG A 462 35.74 12.51 24.57
N HIS A 463 35.22 12.47 25.80
CA HIS A 463 35.03 11.23 26.57
C HIS A 463 33.70 10.58 26.18
N ILE A 464 33.75 9.37 25.63
CA ILE A 464 32.58 8.68 25.09
C ILE A 464 32.32 7.33 25.76
N GLY A 465 31.04 6.97 25.84
CA GLY A 465 30.59 5.61 26.11
C GLY A 465 30.01 4.98 24.84
N LEU A 466 30.33 3.72 24.55
CA LEU A 466 29.85 3.01 23.36
C LEU A 466 28.82 1.94 23.73
N VAL A 467 27.59 2.05 23.25
CA VAL A 467 26.57 0.98 23.27
C VAL A 467 26.78 0.11 22.04
N THR A 468 27.22 -1.13 22.24
CA THR A 468 27.57 -2.03 21.13
C THR A 468 27.54 -3.50 21.55
N ASN A 469 27.61 -4.38 20.56
CA ASN A 469 27.87 -5.81 20.72
C ASN A 469 28.77 -6.28 19.55
N GLN A 470 28.86 -7.59 19.32
CA GLN A 470 29.64 -8.22 18.25
C GLN A 470 29.29 -7.76 16.83
N THR A 471 28.10 -7.19 16.61
CA THR A 471 27.66 -6.66 15.32
C THR A 471 28.20 -5.26 15.01
N GLY A 472 28.72 -4.56 16.02
CA GLY A 472 29.44 -3.29 15.88
C GLY A 472 30.79 -3.52 15.20
N VAL A 473 30.78 -3.68 13.88
CA VAL A 473 31.95 -3.80 13.02
C VAL A 473 31.85 -2.87 11.81
N ASP A 474 33.01 -2.41 11.31
CA ASP A 474 33.17 -1.72 10.04
C ASP A 474 33.16 -2.69 8.84
N ALA A 475 33.20 -2.16 7.62
CA ALA A 475 33.24 -2.93 6.37
C ALA A 475 34.54 -3.75 6.19
N SER A 476 35.58 -3.52 6.99
CA SER A 476 36.78 -4.36 7.05
C SER A 476 36.67 -5.51 8.06
N GLY A 477 35.60 -5.52 8.88
CA GLY A 477 35.35 -6.50 9.94
C GLY A 477 36.03 -6.18 11.26
N LYS A 478 36.57 -4.97 11.44
CA LYS A 478 37.18 -4.52 12.71
C LYS A 478 36.08 -3.97 13.62
N ARG A 479 36.21 -4.24 14.93
CA ARG A 479 35.18 -3.87 15.93
C ARG A 479 35.14 -2.36 16.12
N THR A 480 33.95 -1.79 16.24
CA THR A 480 33.73 -0.36 16.58
C THR A 480 34.39 0.01 17.90
N ILE A 481 34.52 -0.94 18.85
CA ILE A 481 35.34 -0.82 20.06
C ILE A 481 36.80 -0.44 19.72
N ASP A 482 37.44 -1.19 18.81
CA ASP A 482 38.84 -0.99 18.42
C ASP A 482 39.02 0.22 17.50
N VAL A 483 37.99 0.57 16.72
CA VAL A 483 37.95 1.78 15.90
C VAL A 483 37.94 3.02 16.80
N LEU A 484 36.97 3.13 17.71
CA LEU A 484 36.79 4.31 18.55
C LEU A 484 37.85 4.44 19.65
N ALA A 485 38.39 3.33 20.17
CA ALA A 485 39.54 3.38 21.10
C ALA A 485 40.81 3.95 20.45
N ALA A 486 40.96 3.80 19.12
CA ALA A 486 42.08 4.33 18.35
C ALA A 486 41.80 5.71 17.71
N ALA A 487 40.58 6.23 17.81
CA ALA A 487 40.15 7.42 17.07
C ALA A 487 40.81 8.73 17.61
N PRO A 488 41.35 9.59 16.72
CA PRO A 488 41.94 10.87 17.11
C PRO A 488 40.89 11.84 17.66
N GLY A 489 41.20 12.47 18.81
CA GLY A 489 40.28 13.39 19.50
C GLY A 489 39.20 12.71 20.35
N VAL A 490 39.26 11.38 20.52
CA VAL A 490 38.29 10.58 21.28
C VAL A 490 38.98 9.83 22.43
N SER A 491 38.25 9.61 23.51
CA SER A 491 38.57 8.67 24.60
C SER A 491 37.39 7.73 24.82
N LEU A 492 37.58 6.43 24.62
CA LEU A 492 36.56 5.42 24.89
C LEU A 492 36.68 4.98 26.35
N ASP A 493 35.75 5.45 27.19
CA ASP A 493 35.86 5.34 28.65
C ASP A 493 34.91 4.28 29.24
N ALA A 494 33.83 3.95 28.52
CA ALA A 494 32.87 2.93 28.90
C ALA A 494 32.32 2.18 27.67
N ILE A 495 32.01 0.90 27.84
CA ILE A 495 31.25 0.10 26.87
C ILE A 495 29.96 -0.36 27.56
N PHE A 496 28.82 -0.23 26.88
CA PHE A 496 27.52 -0.70 27.36
C PHE A 496 27.05 -1.87 26.50
N SER A 497 26.77 -2.99 27.16
CA SER A 497 26.45 -4.27 26.54
C SER A 497 24.94 -4.56 26.68
N PRO A 498 24.19 -4.73 25.58
CA PRO A 498 22.77 -5.05 25.61
C PRO A 498 22.53 -6.54 25.95
N GLU A 499 21.30 -7.01 25.71
CA GLU A 499 20.94 -8.42 25.66
C GLU A 499 21.91 -9.22 24.77
N HIS A 500 22.17 -10.47 25.18
CA HIS A 500 23.17 -11.40 24.63
C HIS A 500 24.66 -11.09 24.91
N GLY A 501 24.97 -9.95 25.52
CA GLY A 501 26.33 -9.60 25.92
C GLY A 501 27.16 -8.97 24.79
N VAL A 502 28.32 -8.39 25.13
CA VAL A 502 29.19 -7.70 24.15
C VAL A 502 29.72 -8.63 23.04
N THR A 503 29.71 -9.95 23.27
CA THR A 503 30.06 -10.98 22.29
C THR A 503 28.84 -11.63 21.60
N GLY A 504 27.62 -11.36 22.05
CA GLY A 504 26.38 -11.90 21.48
C GLY A 504 26.18 -13.41 21.63
N THR A 505 26.92 -14.06 22.53
CA THR A 505 26.94 -15.52 22.68
C THR A 505 26.11 -16.03 23.87
N LEU A 506 25.48 -15.13 24.63
CA LEU A 506 24.73 -15.48 25.84
C LEU A 506 23.21 -15.51 25.57
N ASP A 507 22.49 -16.48 26.11
CA ASP A 507 21.01 -16.55 26.05
C ASP A 507 20.48 -16.65 27.51
N THR A 508 20.80 -15.63 28.31
CA THR A 508 20.49 -15.54 29.75
C THR A 508 20.39 -14.09 30.23
N THR A 509 19.63 -13.83 31.30
CA THR A 509 19.54 -12.54 32.00
C THR A 509 20.73 -12.25 32.91
N ASP A 510 21.56 -13.24 33.22
CA ASP A 510 22.62 -13.14 34.23
C ASP A 510 23.95 -12.65 33.60
N ILE A 511 23.90 -11.47 32.97
CA ILE A 511 25.04 -10.85 32.30
C ILE A 511 25.72 -9.86 33.26
N ASN A 512 26.95 -10.17 33.66
CA ASN A 512 27.75 -9.36 34.59
C ASN A 512 28.61 -8.31 33.88
N ASN A 513 28.96 -7.24 34.61
CA ASN A 513 29.98 -6.29 34.18
C ASN A 513 31.33 -6.99 34.00
N SER A 514 32.12 -6.54 33.02
CA SER A 514 33.43 -7.10 32.70
C SER A 514 34.40 -6.02 32.18
N LYS A 515 35.45 -6.42 31.47
CA LYS A 515 36.34 -5.51 30.73
C LYS A 515 36.60 -6.08 29.34
N ASP A 516 36.69 -5.21 28.33
CA ASP A 516 37.13 -5.64 27.01
C ASP A 516 38.60 -6.07 27.06
N ALA A 517 38.91 -7.22 26.46
CA ALA A 517 40.21 -7.86 26.60
C ALA A 517 41.33 -7.16 25.81
N ALA A 518 41.00 -6.38 24.77
CA ALA A 518 41.98 -5.70 23.92
C ALA A 518 42.28 -4.28 24.41
N THR A 519 41.23 -3.54 24.80
CA THR A 519 41.30 -2.12 25.19
C THR A 519 41.40 -1.92 26.70
N GLY A 520 40.97 -2.89 27.52
CA GLY A 520 40.92 -2.79 28.99
C GLY A 520 39.77 -1.92 29.53
N VAL A 521 38.93 -1.37 28.65
CA VAL A 521 37.77 -0.52 28.97
C VAL A 521 36.70 -1.32 29.73
N SER A 522 36.05 -0.69 30.70
CA SER A 522 34.98 -1.30 31.48
C SER A 522 33.74 -1.56 30.63
N VAL A 523 33.23 -2.80 30.67
CA VAL A 523 31.99 -3.21 30.01
C VAL A 523 30.90 -3.30 31.07
N TYR A 524 29.85 -2.50 30.92
CA TYR A 524 28.68 -2.47 31.77
C TYR A 524 27.53 -3.21 31.11
N SER A 525 26.96 -4.20 31.79
CA SER A 525 25.72 -4.83 31.34
C SER A 525 24.57 -3.84 31.49
N VAL A 526 23.79 -3.66 30.43
CA VAL A 526 22.50 -2.95 30.43
C VAL A 526 21.37 -3.92 30.08
N TYR A 527 21.46 -5.14 30.61
CA TYR A 527 20.43 -6.17 30.54
C TYR A 527 20.28 -6.88 31.88
N GLY A 528 19.06 -7.27 32.22
CA GLY A 528 18.74 -7.92 33.50
C GLY A 528 17.24 -7.98 33.80
N GLY A 529 16.90 -8.40 35.02
CA GLY A 529 15.51 -8.61 35.46
C GLY A 529 14.72 -7.36 35.89
N SER A 530 15.35 -6.18 35.95
CA SER A 530 14.70 -4.92 36.38
C SER A 530 14.94 -3.79 35.37
N ASP A 531 14.06 -2.78 35.36
CA ASP A 531 14.22 -1.59 34.52
C ASP A 531 15.54 -0.86 34.79
N ALA A 532 15.93 -0.73 36.07
CA ALA A 532 17.19 -0.12 36.46
C ALA A 532 18.43 -0.88 35.91
N ALA A 533 18.37 -2.21 35.83
CA ALA A 533 19.44 -3.03 35.24
C ALA A 533 19.50 -2.97 33.71
N ARG A 534 18.47 -2.39 33.07
CA ARG A 534 18.38 -2.22 31.60
C ARG A 534 18.82 -0.83 31.12
N ARG A 535 19.27 0.02 32.04
CA ARG A 535 19.64 1.43 31.80
C ARG A 535 21.12 1.66 32.15
N PRO A 536 21.79 2.64 31.51
CA PRO A 536 23.17 2.97 31.87
C PRO A 536 23.25 3.48 33.32
N PRO A 537 24.26 3.06 34.11
CA PRO A 537 24.43 3.55 35.48
C PRO A 537 24.68 5.08 35.50
N PRO A 538 23.86 5.87 36.22
CA PRO A 538 23.94 7.34 36.16
C PRO A 538 25.28 7.93 36.59
N GLU A 539 26.05 7.25 37.45
CA GLU A 539 27.40 7.65 37.87
C GLU A 539 28.44 7.49 36.75
N VAL A 540 28.33 6.45 35.92
CA VAL A 540 29.17 6.28 34.71
C VAL A 540 28.75 7.32 33.68
N LEU A 541 27.45 7.54 33.50
CA LEU A 541 26.94 8.48 32.52
C LEU A 541 27.38 9.94 32.76
N ARG A 542 27.62 10.32 34.02
CA ARG A 542 28.11 11.66 34.40
C ARG A 542 29.60 11.91 34.11
N SER A 543 30.39 10.88 33.82
CA SER A 543 31.80 11.03 33.44
C SER A 543 32.04 11.04 31.93
N LEU A 544 30.97 11.11 31.13
CA LEU A 544 31.02 11.08 29.67
C LEU A 544 30.49 12.41 29.10
N ASP A 545 31.07 12.85 27.98
CA ASP A 545 30.57 13.97 27.19
C ASP A 545 29.48 13.53 26.20
N ALA A 546 29.56 12.28 25.73
CA ALA A 546 28.63 11.72 24.75
C ALA A 546 28.49 10.19 24.85
N ILE A 547 27.40 9.67 24.29
CA ILE A 547 27.19 8.27 23.98
C ILE A 547 27.32 8.07 22.47
N VAL A 548 27.91 6.95 22.04
CA VAL A 548 27.81 6.41 20.68
C VAL A 548 27.01 5.11 20.74
N PHE A 549 26.05 4.93 19.84
CA PHE A 549 25.23 3.72 19.71
C PHE A 549 25.52 3.09 18.34
N ASP A 550 25.98 1.84 18.33
CA ASP A 550 26.31 1.09 17.11
C ASP A 550 26.02 -0.41 17.27
N ILE A 551 24.82 -0.83 16.86
CA ILE A 551 24.31 -2.21 16.97
C ILE A 551 23.45 -2.52 15.73
N GLN A 552 23.61 -3.71 15.15
CA GLN A 552 22.71 -4.25 14.15
C GLN A 552 21.44 -4.79 14.81
N ASP A 553 20.30 -4.25 14.41
CA ASP A 553 18.95 -4.64 14.82
C ASP A 553 18.37 -5.75 13.89
N ALA A 554 17.19 -6.29 14.21
CA ALA A 554 16.46 -7.30 13.43
C ALA A 554 15.31 -6.73 12.56
N GLY A 555 14.93 -5.46 12.73
CA GLY A 555 13.80 -4.80 12.07
C GLY A 555 12.43 -5.11 12.69
N VAL A 556 12.40 -5.54 13.96
CA VAL A 556 11.22 -6.08 14.65
C VAL A 556 11.07 -5.47 16.03
N ARG A 557 9.87 -4.96 16.35
CA ARG A 557 9.56 -4.23 17.59
C ARG A 557 9.99 -4.92 18.89
N TYR A 558 9.78 -6.23 18.98
CA TYR A 558 10.13 -6.99 20.18
C TYR A 558 11.60 -7.44 20.24
N TYR A 559 12.42 -7.02 19.27
CA TYR A 559 13.87 -7.17 19.33
C TYR A 559 14.48 -6.01 20.12
N THR A 560 14.94 -6.30 21.34
CA THR A 560 15.05 -5.32 22.44
C THR A 560 16.11 -4.22 22.28
N TYR A 561 16.87 -4.24 21.18
CA TYR A 561 17.85 -3.20 20.86
C TYR A 561 17.19 -1.84 20.57
N GLU A 562 15.97 -1.80 20.01
CA GLU A 562 15.21 -0.53 19.88
C GLU A 562 14.82 0.07 21.24
N THR A 563 14.43 -0.76 22.21
CA THR A 563 14.17 -0.32 23.59
C THR A 563 15.43 0.16 24.29
N THR A 564 16.55 -0.53 24.04
CA THR A 564 17.87 -0.13 24.57
C THR A 564 18.24 1.27 24.05
N LEU A 565 18.11 1.52 22.74
CA LEU A 565 18.28 2.86 22.15
C LEU A 565 17.37 3.90 22.83
N GLY A 566 16.09 3.59 23.00
CA GLY A 566 15.12 4.44 23.71
C GLY A 566 15.56 4.82 25.13
N TYR A 567 15.99 3.84 25.92
CA TYR A 567 16.50 4.07 27.28
C TYR A 567 17.80 4.88 27.33
N PHE A 568 18.65 4.77 26.31
CA PHE A 568 19.86 5.61 26.18
C PHE A 568 19.54 7.04 25.74
N LEU A 569 18.54 7.27 24.88
CA LEU A 569 18.02 8.60 24.56
C LEU A 569 17.49 9.30 25.83
N GLU A 570 16.64 8.62 26.60
CA GLU A 570 16.10 9.11 27.88
C GLU A 570 17.20 9.46 28.88
N SER A 571 18.21 8.59 28.99
CA SER A 571 19.31 8.76 29.94
C SER A 571 20.26 9.89 29.51
N ALA A 572 20.58 10.00 28.22
CA ALA A 572 21.40 11.09 27.66
C ALA A 572 20.73 12.45 27.86
N ALA A 573 19.44 12.57 27.56
CA ALA A 573 18.65 13.78 27.79
C ALA A 573 18.69 14.20 29.27
N LYS A 574 18.49 13.25 30.18
CA LYS A 574 18.51 13.48 31.63
C LYS A 574 19.90 13.87 32.17
N ALA A 575 20.97 13.38 31.57
CA ALA A 575 22.35 13.75 31.90
C ALA A 575 22.81 15.05 31.21
N GLY A 576 22.10 15.51 30.17
CA GLY A 576 22.45 16.69 29.38
C GLY A 576 23.57 16.47 28.36
N ILE A 577 23.96 15.22 28.11
CA ILE A 577 25.06 14.83 27.22
C ILE A 577 24.58 14.55 25.79
N GLU A 578 25.51 14.46 24.84
CA GLU A 578 25.19 14.15 23.45
C GLU A 578 24.98 12.64 23.22
N ILE A 579 24.19 12.27 22.21
CA ILE A 579 24.05 10.88 21.77
C ILE A 579 24.16 10.79 20.25
N PHE A 580 25.07 9.95 19.79
CA PHE A 580 25.37 9.67 18.39
C PHE A 580 24.85 8.28 18.04
N VAL A 581 24.01 8.16 17.02
CA VAL A 581 23.61 6.85 16.47
C VAL A 581 24.35 6.64 15.16
N LEU A 582 25.21 5.63 15.13
CA LEU A 582 25.86 5.17 13.90
C LEU A 582 24.87 4.24 13.22
N ASP A 583 24.26 4.70 12.13
CA ASP A 583 23.10 4.01 11.58
C ASP A 583 23.48 2.76 10.79
N ARG A 584 22.58 1.77 10.79
CA ARG A 584 22.77 0.46 10.15
C ARG A 584 21.52 0.05 9.37
N PRO A 585 21.64 -0.85 8.38
CA PRO A 585 20.50 -1.30 7.59
C PRO A 585 19.44 -1.95 8.47
N ASN A 586 18.16 -1.67 8.21
CA ASN A 586 17.11 -2.58 8.64
C ASN A 586 17.28 -3.87 7.82
N PRO A 587 17.57 -5.04 8.45
CA PRO A 587 18.02 -6.20 7.70
C PRO A 587 16.92 -6.82 6.85
N ILE A 588 15.67 -6.58 7.23
CA ILE A 588 14.45 -6.98 6.55
C ILE A 588 13.78 -5.78 5.88
N THR A 589 14.58 -4.92 5.22
CA THR A 589 14.21 -3.79 4.35
C THR A 589 13.36 -2.67 5.01
N GLY A 590 13.58 -1.43 4.59
CA GLY A 590 12.77 -0.27 4.98
C GLY A 590 11.44 -0.12 4.22
N SER A 591 11.23 -0.90 3.15
CA SER A 591 10.06 -0.75 2.27
C SER A 591 8.76 -1.19 2.93
N PHE A 592 8.77 -2.34 3.62
CA PHE A 592 7.55 -2.94 4.18
C PHE A 592 7.25 -2.45 5.60
N VAL A 593 5.96 -2.24 5.88
CA VAL A 593 5.41 -2.08 7.24
C VAL A 593 4.32 -3.12 7.41
N GLN A 594 4.43 -3.97 8.42
CA GLN A 594 3.55 -5.14 8.58
C GLN A 594 3.23 -5.41 10.04
N GLY A 595 2.08 -6.06 10.26
CA GLY A 595 1.56 -6.39 11.59
C GLY A 595 0.92 -5.21 12.31
N PRO A 596 0.14 -5.46 13.37
CA PRO A 596 -0.56 -4.41 14.09
C PRO A 596 0.43 -3.54 14.88
N PRO A 597 0.20 -2.20 14.96
CA PRO A 597 0.82 -1.37 15.97
C PRO A 597 0.50 -1.86 17.39
N ALA A 598 1.41 -1.59 18.33
CA ALA A 598 1.13 -1.87 19.73
C ALA A 598 0.09 -0.89 20.30
N ASP A 599 -0.77 -1.39 21.17
CA ASP A 599 -1.69 -0.59 21.98
C ASP A 599 -0.91 0.39 22.88
N ALA A 600 -1.36 1.65 22.91
CA ALA A 600 -0.74 2.69 23.73
C ALA A 600 -0.90 2.43 25.23
N GLY A 601 0.14 2.74 26.04
CA GLY A 601 0.11 2.50 27.48
C GLY A 601 0.51 1.08 27.89
N HIS A 602 0.91 0.23 26.93
CA HIS A 602 1.43 -1.12 27.14
C HIS A 602 2.94 -1.20 26.85
N GLU A 603 3.68 -0.12 27.09
CA GLU A 603 5.12 -0.07 26.86
C GLU A 603 5.88 -1.04 27.79
N SER A 604 6.85 -1.75 27.25
CA SER A 604 7.67 -2.74 27.97
C SER A 604 9.04 -2.90 27.30
N PHE A 605 9.88 -3.80 27.81
CA PHE A 605 11.21 -4.02 27.21
C PHE A 605 11.17 -4.64 25.81
N THR A 606 10.08 -5.35 25.47
CA THR A 606 9.79 -5.90 24.14
C THR A 606 8.76 -5.07 23.38
N ASN A 607 8.49 -3.83 23.82
CA ASN A 607 7.55 -2.91 23.20
C ASN A 607 7.87 -1.46 23.62
N TYR A 608 8.86 -0.82 23.00
CA TYR A 608 9.25 0.52 23.46
C TYR A 608 8.19 1.59 23.16
N TRP A 609 7.46 1.47 22.05
CA TRP A 609 6.46 2.44 21.61
C TRP A 609 5.40 1.81 20.70
N THR A 610 4.39 2.58 20.31
CA THR A 610 3.25 2.16 19.45
C THR A 610 3.65 1.98 17.98
N VAL A 611 4.69 1.20 17.71
CA VAL A 611 5.16 0.85 16.36
C VAL A 611 4.56 -0.49 15.91
N PRO A 612 4.43 -0.73 14.59
CA PRO A 612 4.08 -2.04 14.03
C PRO A 612 5.10 -3.13 14.37
N VAL A 613 4.70 -4.40 14.28
CA VAL A 613 5.59 -5.55 14.52
C VAL A 613 6.84 -5.47 13.61
N ARG A 614 6.65 -5.22 12.31
CA ARG A 614 7.72 -4.85 11.35
C ARG A 614 7.52 -3.39 10.99
N HIS A 615 8.27 -2.51 11.63
CA HIS A 615 8.17 -1.05 11.46
C HIS A 615 8.83 -0.53 10.18
N GLY A 616 9.81 -1.28 9.64
CA GLY A 616 10.54 -0.92 8.42
C GLY A 616 11.28 0.42 8.56
N MET A 617 12.05 0.59 9.63
CA MET A 617 12.85 1.80 9.89
C MET A 617 14.24 1.39 10.38
N THR A 618 15.26 2.21 10.15
CA THR A 618 16.61 2.00 10.73
C THR A 618 16.66 2.46 12.18
N MET A 619 17.75 2.14 12.90
CA MET A 619 17.95 2.59 14.28
C MET A 619 18.08 4.12 14.37
N GLY A 620 18.70 4.76 13.38
CA GLY A 620 18.76 6.23 13.28
C GLY A 620 17.40 6.87 13.00
N GLU A 621 16.57 6.26 12.15
CA GLU A 621 15.19 6.71 11.91
C GLU A 621 14.30 6.53 13.16
N LEU A 622 14.40 5.40 13.85
CA LEU A 622 13.74 5.16 15.14
C LEU A 622 14.21 6.14 16.21
N ALA A 623 15.51 6.43 16.29
CA ALA A 623 16.04 7.40 17.26
C ALA A 623 15.40 8.78 17.09
N LYS A 624 15.26 9.26 15.84
CA LYS A 624 14.60 10.53 15.53
C LYS A 624 13.12 10.49 15.90
N MET A 625 12.41 9.43 15.54
CA MET A 625 10.99 9.25 15.90
C MET A 625 10.80 9.25 17.42
N PHE A 626 11.51 8.40 18.15
CA PHE A 626 11.39 8.28 19.61
C PHE A 626 11.76 9.59 20.31
N ASN A 627 12.81 10.28 19.87
CA ASN A 627 13.23 11.54 20.47
C ASN A 627 12.15 12.65 20.35
N THR A 628 11.39 12.65 19.24
CA THR A 628 10.33 13.62 18.96
C THR A 628 8.97 13.18 19.50
N GLU A 629 8.42 12.05 19.07
CA GLU A 629 7.05 11.61 19.39
C GLU A 629 6.88 11.25 20.88
N ARG A 630 7.96 10.91 21.60
CA ARG A 630 7.95 10.73 23.07
C ARG A 630 8.42 11.95 23.87
N GLY A 631 8.79 13.06 23.21
CA GLY A 631 9.22 14.29 23.87
C GLY A 631 10.49 14.15 24.71
N ILE A 632 11.43 13.28 24.32
CA ILE A 632 12.65 12.99 25.09
C ILE A 632 13.62 14.18 25.06
N ASN A 633 13.70 14.90 23.93
CA ASN A 633 14.56 16.07 23.74
C ASN A 633 16.06 15.82 24.02
N ALA A 634 16.55 14.61 23.74
CA ALA A 634 17.97 14.30 23.73
C ALA A 634 18.71 15.09 22.65
N LYS A 635 19.99 15.42 22.92
CA LYS A 635 20.93 15.99 21.95
C LYS A 635 21.39 14.91 20.96
N LEU A 636 20.48 14.49 20.10
CA LEU A 636 20.67 13.40 19.14
C LEU A 636 21.34 13.89 17.86
N THR A 637 22.43 13.22 17.49
CA THR A 637 23.00 13.23 16.13
C THR A 637 22.88 11.83 15.54
N VAL A 638 22.40 11.70 14.31
CA VAL A 638 22.47 10.45 13.56
C VAL A 638 23.58 10.59 12.52
N VAL A 639 24.49 9.62 12.45
CA VAL A 639 25.45 9.48 11.35
C VAL A 639 24.80 8.55 10.33
N PRO A 640 24.26 9.08 9.21
CA PRO A 640 23.53 8.27 8.25
C PRO A 640 24.49 7.36 7.48
N MET A 641 23.96 6.25 6.98
CA MET A 641 24.64 5.40 6.01
C MET A 641 24.82 6.10 4.66
N ASP A 642 25.84 5.69 3.90
CA ASP A 642 25.93 5.97 2.46
C ASP A 642 25.57 4.70 1.66
N GLY A 643 24.90 4.88 0.53
CA GLY A 643 24.56 3.82 -0.42
C GLY A 643 23.32 2.95 -0.11
N TRP A 644 22.82 2.87 1.14
CA TRP A 644 21.61 2.07 1.46
C TRP A 644 20.34 2.71 0.92
N GLN A 645 19.48 1.89 0.30
CA GLN A 645 18.13 2.26 -0.13
C GLN A 645 17.10 1.44 0.63
N ARG A 646 15.88 1.99 0.77
CA ARG A 646 14.84 1.31 1.57
C ARG A 646 14.49 -0.08 1.03
N GLY A 647 14.57 -0.29 -0.28
CA GLY A 647 14.36 -1.59 -0.93
C GLY A 647 15.46 -2.64 -0.69
N ASP A 648 16.61 -2.27 -0.13
CA ASP A 648 17.71 -3.19 0.09
C ASP A 648 17.42 -4.12 1.29
N TRP A 649 17.42 -5.43 1.01
CA TRP A 649 17.59 -6.47 2.04
C TRP A 649 19.05 -6.51 2.49
N PHE A 650 19.34 -7.02 3.70
CA PHE A 650 20.70 -7.06 4.22
C PHE A 650 21.71 -7.70 3.25
N ASP A 651 21.34 -8.83 2.63
CA ASP A 651 22.18 -9.57 1.67
C ASP A 651 22.42 -8.84 0.33
N SER A 652 21.77 -7.69 0.11
CA SER A 652 21.95 -6.81 -1.06
C SER A 652 22.82 -5.59 -0.74
N THR A 653 23.25 -5.41 0.52
CA THR A 653 24.04 -4.25 0.96
C THR A 653 25.55 -4.37 0.69
N GLY A 654 26.03 -5.60 0.49
CA GLY A 654 27.46 -5.94 0.43
C GLY A 654 28.13 -6.12 1.80
N LEU A 655 27.42 -5.88 2.91
CA LEU A 655 27.94 -6.03 4.27
C LEU A 655 28.01 -7.49 4.72
N THR A 656 28.95 -7.79 5.62
CA THR A 656 29.05 -9.12 6.26
C THR A 656 27.93 -9.27 7.30
N TRP A 657 27.14 -10.34 7.20
CA TRP A 657 26.16 -10.69 8.23
C TRP A 657 26.89 -11.19 9.47
N VAL A 658 26.72 -10.48 10.59
CA VAL A 658 27.14 -10.93 11.92
C VAL A 658 25.89 -11.18 12.73
N ASN A 659 25.71 -12.41 13.21
CA ASN A 659 24.53 -12.86 13.94
C ASN A 659 24.17 -11.90 15.08
N PRO A 660 23.02 -11.20 15.05
CA PRO A 660 22.64 -10.28 16.11
C PRO A 660 22.39 -10.95 17.47
N SER A 661 21.95 -12.21 17.47
CA SER A 661 21.80 -13.05 18.67
C SER A 661 22.16 -14.52 18.43
N PRO A 662 22.30 -15.37 19.48
CA PRO A 662 22.61 -16.81 19.32
C PRO A 662 21.62 -17.62 18.48
N ASN A 663 20.41 -17.08 18.27
CA ASN A 663 19.32 -17.72 17.53
C ASN A 663 18.87 -16.91 16.29
N LEU A 664 19.57 -15.83 15.93
CA LEU A 664 19.32 -15.07 14.69
C LEU A 664 20.59 -15.07 13.84
N ARG A 665 20.74 -16.13 13.04
CA ARG A 665 21.94 -16.58 12.36
C ARG A 665 21.93 -16.35 10.85
N SER A 666 20.77 -16.01 10.28
CA SER A 666 20.65 -15.70 8.85
C SER A 666 19.58 -14.65 8.56
N VAL A 667 19.63 -14.09 7.35
CA VAL A 667 18.58 -13.21 6.83
C VAL A 667 17.25 -13.95 6.65
N THR A 668 17.25 -15.27 6.42
CA THR A 668 16.04 -16.12 6.40
C THR A 668 15.35 -16.09 7.76
N GLU A 669 16.11 -16.32 8.83
CA GLU A 669 15.61 -16.31 10.20
C GLU A 669 15.11 -14.91 10.59
N ALA A 670 15.84 -13.85 10.24
CA ALA A 670 15.39 -12.47 10.40
C ALA A 670 14.08 -12.18 9.65
N THR A 671 13.89 -12.76 8.46
CA THR A 671 12.66 -12.60 7.67
C THR A 671 11.46 -13.32 8.29
N LEU A 672 11.67 -14.46 8.96
CA LEU A 672 10.61 -15.22 9.65
C LEU A 672 10.32 -14.70 11.07
N TYR A 673 11.30 -14.07 11.73
CA TYR A 673 11.20 -13.61 13.12
C TYR A 673 9.99 -12.70 13.44
N PRO A 674 9.52 -11.76 12.58
CA PRO A 674 8.32 -10.96 12.85
C PRO A 674 7.01 -11.78 12.93
N GLY A 675 7.00 -13.02 12.43
CA GLY A 675 5.86 -13.92 12.50
C GLY A 675 6.04 -15.02 13.53
N VAL A 676 7.14 -15.76 13.41
CA VAL A 676 7.43 -16.91 14.29
C VAL A 676 7.79 -16.46 15.71
N GLY A 677 8.35 -15.26 15.87
CA GLY A 677 8.59 -14.64 17.18
C GLY A 677 7.29 -14.40 17.96
N LEU A 678 6.18 -13.99 17.31
CA LEU A 678 4.90 -13.76 18.00
C LEU A 678 4.42 -14.98 18.80
N ILE A 679 4.68 -16.20 18.33
CA ILE A 679 4.33 -17.44 19.02
C ILE A 679 5.45 -18.00 19.92
N GLU A 680 6.65 -17.40 19.96
CA GLU A 680 7.80 -17.96 20.70
C GLU A 680 7.58 -18.02 22.22
N GLY A 681 6.77 -17.09 22.76
CA GLY A 681 6.38 -17.09 24.16
C GLY A 681 5.40 -18.22 24.55
N THR A 682 4.73 -18.86 23.59
CA THR A 682 3.73 -19.92 23.85
C THR A 682 4.39 -21.25 24.23
N ASN A 683 3.61 -22.33 24.34
CA ASN A 683 4.13 -23.68 24.59
C ASN A 683 4.50 -24.44 23.30
N VAL A 684 5.12 -23.79 22.31
CA VAL A 684 5.65 -24.44 21.10
C VAL A 684 7.15 -24.22 20.97
N SER A 685 7.86 -25.16 20.37
CA SER A 685 9.24 -24.93 19.97
C SER A 685 9.26 -24.19 18.64
N VAL A 686 9.96 -23.04 18.62
CA VAL A 686 10.27 -22.26 17.41
C VAL A 686 11.66 -22.59 16.85
N GLY A 687 12.13 -23.83 17.02
CA GLY A 687 13.43 -24.27 16.51
C GLY A 687 14.67 -23.80 17.28
N ARG A 688 14.53 -22.99 18.34
CA ARG A 688 15.64 -22.68 19.26
C ARG A 688 16.28 -23.98 19.75
N GLY A 689 17.61 -24.05 19.74
CA GLY A 689 18.35 -25.28 20.03
C GLY A 689 18.41 -26.30 18.87
N THR A 690 18.09 -25.91 17.64
CA THR A 690 18.40 -26.65 16.42
C THR A 690 19.39 -25.87 15.54
N ASP A 691 19.71 -26.39 14.35
CA ASP A 691 20.56 -25.71 13.37
C ASP A 691 19.86 -24.48 12.75
N THR A 692 18.52 -24.53 12.59
CA THR A 692 17.69 -23.48 11.94
C THR A 692 16.57 -22.95 12.86
N PRO A 693 16.91 -22.17 13.91
CA PRO A 693 15.92 -21.48 14.74
C PRO A 693 15.00 -20.57 13.90
N PHE A 694 13.76 -20.39 14.33
CA PHE A 694 12.69 -19.66 13.65
C PHE A 694 12.25 -20.20 12.27
N GLU A 695 13.02 -21.07 11.61
CA GLU A 695 12.58 -21.82 10.41
C GLU A 695 11.73 -23.05 10.75
N LEU A 696 11.58 -23.38 12.03
CA LEU A 696 10.86 -24.56 12.53
C LEU A 696 9.79 -24.14 13.54
N VAL A 697 8.60 -24.75 13.45
CA VAL A 697 7.55 -24.66 14.48
C VAL A 697 7.04 -26.07 14.78
N GLY A 698 7.04 -26.47 16.05
CA GLY A 698 6.65 -27.84 16.43
C GLY A 698 6.50 -28.08 17.93
N ALA A 699 5.87 -29.20 18.28
CA ALA A 699 5.78 -29.72 19.64
C ALA A 699 5.54 -31.24 19.63
N PRO A 700 5.73 -31.96 20.76
CA PRO A 700 5.51 -33.41 20.83
C PRO A 700 4.07 -33.85 20.56
N TRP A 701 3.08 -32.98 20.81
CA TRP A 701 1.65 -33.22 20.62
C TRP A 701 1.14 -32.91 19.19
N MET A 702 1.93 -32.23 18.35
CA MET A 702 1.52 -31.89 16.99
C MET A 702 1.60 -33.10 16.03
N LYS A 703 0.95 -32.97 14.86
CA LYS A 703 1.01 -33.94 13.77
C LYS A 703 1.50 -33.23 12.51
N SER A 704 2.76 -33.43 12.16
CA SER A 704 3.49 -32.66 11.13
C SER A 704 2.75 -32.58 9.77
N ARG A 705 2.22 -33.71 9.29
CA ARG A 705 1.49 -33.78 8.01
C ARG A 705 0.16 -33.02 8.01
N GLU A 706 -0.56 -33.02 9.13
CA GLU A 706 -1.86 -32.35 9.28
C GLU A 706 -1.67 -30.84 9.30
N LEU A 707 -0.73 -30.35 10.12
CA LEU A 707 -0.37 -28.93 10.19
C LEU A 707 0.18 -28.41 8.84
N ALA A 708 1.07 -29.16 8.18
CA ALA A 708 1.58 -28.79 6.87
C ALA A 708 0.48 -28.76 5.79
N ALA A 709 -0.44 -29.73 5.78
CA ALA A 709 -1.54 -29.75 4.83
C ALA A 709 -2.50 -28.56 5.05
N TYR A 710 -2.82 -28.25 6.32
CA TYR A 710 -3.64 -27.10 6.68
C TYR A 710 -3.02 -25.78 6.22
N LEU A 711 -1.77 -25.51 6.62
CA LEU A 711 -1.09 -24.24 6.33
C LEU A 711 -0.79 -24.06 4.83
N ASN A 712 -0.43 -25.11 4.09
CA ASN A 712 -0.32 -25.02 2.63
C ASN A 712 -1.69 -24.79 1.97
N GLY A 713 -2.76 -25.41 2.50
CA GLY A 713 -4.13 -25.21 2.03
C GLY A 713 -4.68 -23.80 2.27
N ARG A 714 -4.09 -23.04 3.20
CA ARG A 714 -4.39 -21.60 3.36
C ARG A 714 -3.91 -20.77 2.19
N GLY A 715 -2.81 -21.15 1.53
CA GLY A 715 -2.20 -20.36 0.44
C GLY A 715 -1.59 -19.04 0.92
N ILE A 716 -0.79 -19.08 1.99
CA ILE A 716 -0.13 -17.90 2.56
C ILE A 716 0.95 -17.41 1.59
N ALA A 717 0.97 -16.11 1.30
CA ALA A 717 1.87 -15.53 0.30
C ALA A 717 3.34 -15.68 0.71
N GLY A 718 4.21 -15.99 -0.24
CA GLY A 718 5.67 -16.02 -0.03
C GLY A 718 6.24 -17.17 0.80
N VAL A 719 5.42 -18.12 1.27
CA VAL A 719 5.88 -19.28 2.08
C VAL A 719 5.27 -20.63 1.66
N ARG A 720 5.97 -21.72 2.02
CA ARG A 720 5.52 -23.11 1.90
C ARG A 720 5.90 -23.88 3.16
N PHE A 721 5.05 -24.81 3.59
CA PHE A 721 5.26 -25.60 4.80
C PHE A 721 5.64 -27.04 4.47
N VAL A 722 6.70 -27.56 5.09
CA VAL A 722 7.17 -28.93 4.94
C VAL A 722 7.00 -29.66 6.26
N ALA A 723 6.23 -30.75 6.26
CA ALA A 723 6.05 -31.60 7.43
C ALA A 723 7.41 -32.18 7.89
N THR A 724 7.77 -31.98 9.16
CA THR A 724 9.08 -32.37 9.71
C THR A 724 9.00 -32.87 11.15
N THR A 725 10.11 -33.45 11.62
CA THR A 725 10.35 -33.87 13.00
C THR A 725 11.74 -33.39 13.41
N PHE A 726 11.87 -32.78 14.58
CA PHE A 726 13.14 -32.26 15.10
C PHE A 726 13.20 -32.39 16.63
N THR A 727 14.40 -32.35 17.20
CA THR A 727 14.62 -32.43 18.66
C THR A 727 15.43 -31.21 19.10
N PRO A 728 14.82 -30.21 19.78
CA PRO A 728 15.53 -29.07 20.33
C PRO A 728 16.58 -29.50 21.37
N THR A 729 17.74 -28.84 21.40
CA THR A 729 18.74 -29.01 22.47
C THR A 729 18.56 -28.04 23.63
N SER A 730 17.75 -26.99 23.48
CA SER A 730 17.47 -25.97 24.50
C SER A 730 16.02 -25.46 24.35
N SER A 731 15.61 -24.53 25.23
CA SER A 731 14.28 -23.90 25.20
C SER A 731 13.10 -24.91 25.28
N ASN A 732 11.94 -24.53 24.74
CA ASN A 732 10.72 -25.34 24.73
C ASN A 732 10.98 -26.73 24.11
N TYR A 733 10.62 -27.77 24.86
CA TYR A 733 10.80 -29.18 24.51
C TYR A 733 12.26 -29.62 24.26
N SER A 734 13.22 -28.99 24.94
CA SER A 734 14.61 -29.49 25.00
C SER A 734 14.65 -31.01 25.27
N SER A 735 15.44 -31.71 24.46
CA SER A 735 15.64 -33.17 24.45
C SER A 735 14.39 -34.01 24.17
N GLN A 736 13.29 -33.40 23.68
CA GLN A 736 12.07 -34.11 23.31
C GLN A 736 11.80 -33.99 21.80
N ALA A 737 11.43 -35.10 21.16
CA ALA A 737 11.09 -35.11 19.74
C ALA A 737 9.80 -34.32 19.49
N CYS A 738 9.90 -33.27 18.71
CA CYS A 738 8.81 -32.42 18.25
C CYS A 738 8.42 -32.79 16.82
N GLN A 739 7.12 -32.88 16.56
CA GLN A 739 6.58 -32.88 15.20
C GLN A 739 6.12 -31.47 14.85
N GLY A 740 6.14 -31.12 13.57
CA GLY A 740 5.68 -29.81 13.14
C GLY A 740 5.99 -29.49 11.69
N VAL A 741 6.32 -28.24 11.41
CA VAL A 741 6.61 -27.73 10.07
C VAL A 741 7.96 -27.02 10.02
N ASN A 742 8.68 -27.20 8.91
CA ASN A 742 9.71 -26.30 8.46
C ASN A 742 9.08 -25.30 7.47
N ILE A 743 9.42 -24.03 7.63
CA ILE A 743 8.85 -22.90 6.89
C ILE A 743 9.85 -22.48 5.82
N ILE A 744 9.54 -22.76 4.56
CA ILE A 744 10.35 -22.38 3.42
C ILE A 744 9.82 -21.08 2.84
N ILE A 745 10.64 -20.03 2.83
CA ILE A 745 10.33 -18.80 2.08
C ILE A 745 10.47 -19.11 0.59
N THR A 746 9.41 -18.83 -0.17
CA THR A 746 9.35 -18.99 -1.63
C THR A 746 9.42 -17.65 -2.37
N ASP A 747 8.95 -16.57 -1.75
CA ASP A 747 9.15 -15.18 -2.19
C ASP A 747 9.12 -14.25 -0.97
N ARG A 748 10.27 -13.67 -0.61
CA ARG A 748 10.39 -12.76 0.55
C ARG A 748 9.76 -11.38 0.35
N ASN A 749 9.51 -10.96 -0.90
CA ASN A 749 8.95 -9.64 -1.20
C ASN A 749 7.42 -9.64 -1.18
N GLY A 750 6.78 -10.77 -1.54
CA GLY A 750 5.35 -11.00 -1.35
C GLY A 750 4.95 -11.50 0.04
N PHE A 751 5.89 -11.61 0.99
CA PHE A 751 5.66 -12.25 2.29
C PHE A 751 5.29 -11.24 3.39
N ASP A 752 4.18 -11.51 4.09
CA ASP A 752 3.81 -10.83 5.33
C ASP A 752 4.09 -11.74 6.54
N ALA A 753 5.18 -11.43 7.25
CA ALA A 753 5.62 -12.24 8.38
C ALA A 753 4.69 -12.11 9.59
N PRO A 754 4.21 -10.93 10.00
CA PRO A 754 3.20 -10.83 11.06
C PRO A 754 1.88 -11.56 10.73
N GLU A 755 1.39 -11.55 9.49
CA GLU A 755 0.24 -12.38 9.07
C GLU A 755 0.52 -13.88 9.26
N LEU A 756 1.73 -14.35 8.92
CA LEU A 756 2.14 -15.72 9.23
C LEU A 756 2.04 -16.03 10.73
N GLY A 757 2.40 -15.09 11.60
CA GLY A 757 2.26 -15.28 13.06
C GLY A 757 0.81 -15.53 13.48
N ILE A 758 -0.15 -14.81 12.90
CA ILE A 758 -1.58 -15.01 13.14
C ILE A 758 -2.08 -16.32 12.50
N GLU A 759 -1.67 -16.64 11.28
CA GLU A 759 -2.01 -17.91 10.60
C GLU A 759 -1.51 -19.13 11.37
N LEU A 760 -0.28 -19.08 11.89
CA LEU A 760 0.28 -20.13 12.74
C LEU A 760 -0.53 -20.28 14.04
N ALA A 761 -0.78 -19.17 14.76
CA ALA A 761 -1.55 -19.20 16.00
C ALA A 761 -2.99 -19.71 15.78
N ALA A 762 -3.65 -19.31 14.69
CA ALA A 762 -4.98 -19.77 14.32
C ALA A 762 -5.01 -21.26 13.95
N ALA A 763 -4.02 -21.73 13.18
CA ALA A 763 -3.88 -23.15 12.84
C ALA A 763 -3.67 -24.01 14.10
N LEU A 764 -2.82 -23.55 15.03
CA LEU A 764 -2.54 -24.23 16.29
C LEU A 764 -3.77 -24.24 17.22
N HIS A 765 -4.46 -23.11 17.37
CA HIS A 765 -5.68 -23.01 18.16
C HIS A 765 -6.80 -23.90 17.59
N LYS A 766 -6.92 -23.99 16.26
CA LYS A 766 -7.95 -24.81 15.59
C LYS A 766 -7.66 -26.31 15.61
N LEU A 767 -6.43 -26.72 15.36
CA LEU A 767 -6.05 -28.15 15.25
C LEU A 767 -5.74 -28.78 16.61
N TYR A 768 -5.28 -28.00 17.58
CA TYR A 768 -4.71 -28.47 18.85
C TYR A 768 -5.21 -27.68 20.07
N ALA A 769 -6.49 -27.27 20.06
CA ALA A 769 -7.14 -26.45 21.10
C ALA A 769 -6.96 -26.93 22.55
N ALA A 770 -6.80 -28.24 22.76
CA ALA A 770 -6.62 -28.83 24.09
C ALA A 770 -5.17 -28.70 24.63
N ASP A 771 -4.20 -28.56 23.74
CA ASP A 771 -2.76 -28.59 24.06
C ASP A 771 -2.09 -27.22 23.91
N PHE A 772 -2.53 -26.39 22.95
CA PHE A 772 -1.93 -25.09 22.65
C PHE A 772 -2.32 -24.01 23.68
N LYS A 773 -1.32 -23.27 24.18
CA LYS A 773 -1.46 -22.22 25.19
C LYS A 773 -1.05 -20.87 24.62
N ILE A 774 -2.02 -20.16 24.09
CA ILE A 774 -1.84 -18.93 23.31
C ILE A 774 -1.56 -17.69 24.17
N ASP A 775 -1.93 -17.68 25.46
CA ASP A 775 -1.95 -16.48 26.33
C ASP A 775 -0.68 -15.62 26.25
N LYS A 776 0.50 -16.24 26.17
CA LYS A 776 1.79 -15.55 26.13
C LYS A 776 2.11 -14.85 24.80
N MET A 777 1.38 -15.14 23.72
CA MET A 777 1.46 -14.41 22.46
C MET A 777 1.10 -12.93 22.65
N GLN A 778 0.18 -12.62 23.56
CA GLN A 778 -0.28 -11.25 23.80
C GLN A 778 0.85 -10.31 24.21
N GLY A 779 1.87 -10.81 24.93
CA GLY A 779 3.03 -10.02 25.37
C GLY A 779 3.96 -9.55 24.24
N LEU A 780 3.90 -10.18 23.07
CA LEU A 780 4.66 -9.79 21.87
C LEU A 780 3.78 -9.18 20.78
N LEU A 781 2.52 -9.63 20.67
CA LEU A 781 1.53 -9.05 19.75
C LEU A 781 1.11 -7.63 20.18
N VAL A 782 0.87 -7.44 21.48
CA VAL A 782 0.47 -6.17 22.12
C VAL A 782 -0.63 -5.41 21.36
N ASN A 783 -1.60 -6.14 20.80
CA ASN A 783 -2.77 -5.58 20.16
C ASN A 783 -4.00 -6.40 20.54
N GLN A 784 -4.85 -5.85 21.41
CA GLN A 784 -6.00 -6.55 21.96
C GLN A 784 -7.03 -6.91 20.88
N SER A 785 -7.26 -6.02 19.91
CA SER A 785 -8.23 -6.26 18.83
C SER A 785 -7.84 -7.46 17.98
N ALA A 786 -6.57 -7.56 17.57
CA ALA A 786 -6.06 -8.69 16.81
C ALA A 786 -6.08 -10.00 17.62
N TYR A 787 -5.77 -9.93 18.91
CA TYR A 787 -5.84 -11.07 19.82
C TYR A 787 -7.28 -11.58 20.01
N ASP A 788 -8.23 -10.68 20.27
CA ASP A 788 -9.65 -11.01 20.46
C ASP A 788 -10.28 -11.58 19.18
N ALA A 789 -9.95 -11.02 18.02
CA ALA A 789 -10.41 -11.52 16.73
C ALA A 789 -9.90 -12.96 16.46
N LEU A 790 -8.62 -13.22 16.78
CA LEU A 790 -8.00 -14.54 16.69
C LEU A 790 -8.65 -15.54 17.66
N MET A 791 -8.91 -15.14 18.91
CA MET A 791 -9.59 -15.97 19.92
C MET A 791 -11.06 -16.25 19.57
N ALA A 792 -11.72 -15.30 18.90
CA ALA A 792 -13.07 -15.48 18.34
C ALA A 792 -13.10 -16.39 17.10
N GLY A 793 -11.93 -16.85 16.61
CA GLY A 793 -11.83 -17.73 15.46
C GLY A 793 -12.03 -17.05 14.11
N GLN A 794 -11.85 -15.73 14.03
CA GLN A 794 -11.89 -15.01 12.75
C GLN A 794 -10.76 -15.49 11.81
N ASP A 795 -10.98 -15.37 10.50
CA ASP A 795 -9.97 -15.72 9.50
C ASP A 795 -8.72 -14.81 9.66
N PRO A 796 -7.49 -15.36 9.74
CA PRO A 796 -6.26 -14.58 9.89
C PRO A 796 -6.09 -13.43 8.88
N ARG A 797 -6.59 -13.58 7.64
CA ARG A 797 -6.55 -12.52 6.61
C ARG A 797 -7.52 -11.37 6.88
N ARG A 798 -8.60 -11.65 7.60
CA ARG A 798 -9.52 -10.63 8.09
C ARG A 798 -8.84 -9.84 9.21
N VAL A 799 -8.22 -10.55 10.16
CA VAL A 799 -7.43 -9.94 11.24
C VAL A 799 -6.32 -9.06 10.65
N SER A 800 -5.61 -9.52 9.61
CA SER A 800 -4.55 -8.71 8.96
C SER A 800 -5.08 -7.52 8.16
N GLN A 801 -6.29 -7.61 7.59
CA GLN A 801 -6.95 -6.47 6.95
C GLN A 801 -7.42 -5.40 7.95
N GLU A 802 -7.80 -5.78 9.17
CA GLU A 802 -8.36 -4.85 10.17
C GLU A 802 -7.32 -3.85 10.70
N TRP A 803 -6.03 -4.22 10.79
CA TRP A 803 -4.96 -3.29 11.20
C TRP A 803 -4.41 -2.38 10.07
N MET A 804 -4.88 -2.54 8.82
CA MET A 804 -4.35 -1.78 7.68
C MET A 804 -4.55 -0.27 7.78
N ASP A 805 -5.67 0.19 8.34
CA ASP A 805 -5.93 1.61 8.57
C ASP A 805 -4.94 2.20 9.60
N GLU A 806 -4.45 1.38 10.53
CA GLU A 806 -3.45 1.80 11.53
C GLU A 806 -2.04 1.81 10.94
N LEU A 807 -1.72 0.84 10.08
CA LEU A 807 -0.49 0.86 9.28
C LEU A 807 -0.42 2.09 8.37
N GLN A 808 -1.53 2.51 7.75
CA GLN A 808 -1.59 3.74 6.96
C GLN A 808 -1.39 5.01 7.81
N LYS A 809 -1.89 5.03 9.05
CA LYS A 809 -1.61 6.13 10.01
C LYS A 809 -0.12 6.14 10.38
N PHE A 810 0.46 4.99 10.74
CA PHE A 810 1.88 4.89 11.07
C PHE A 810 2.78 5.27 9.89
N GLY A 811 2.41 4.92 8.66
CA GLY A 811 3.09 5.35 7.42
C GLY A 811 3.30 6.87 7.38
N LYS A 812 2.24 7.65 7.65
CA LYS A 812 2.27 9.12 7.70
C LYS A 812 3.06 9.68 8.90
N VAL A 813 3.21 8.91 9.98
CA VAL A 813 4.04 9.31 11.13
C VAL A 813 5.52 9.05 10.81
N ARG A 814 5.88 7.88 10.30
CA ARG A 814 7.28 7.53 9.98
C ARG A 814 7.88 8.41 8.90
N GLU A 815 7.09 8.84 7.92
CA GLU A 815 7.53 9.68 6.79
C GLU A 815 8.30 10.93 7.23
N LYS A 816 7.92 11.55 8.36
CA LYS A 816 8.60 12.72 8.93
C LYS A 816 10.05 12.45 9.39
N TYR A 817 10.37 11.19 9.69
CA TYR A 817 11.61 10.79 10.36
C TYR A 817 12.59 10.06 9.45
N LEU A 818 12.13 9.60 8.29
CA LEU A 818 12.94 8.85 7.33
C LEU A 818 14.20 9.66 6.94
N ILE A 819 15.29 8.94 6.74
CA ILE A 819 16.60 9.46 6.32
C ILE A 819 16.87 9.02 4.89
N TYR A 820 16.49 7.78 4.56
CA TYR A 820 16.77 7.13 3.29
C TYR A 820 15.55 7.15 2.38
N LYS A 821 15.81 7.07 1.08
CA LYS A 821 14.78 6.93 0.03
C LYS A 821 14.65 5.47 -0.37
#